data_AF-A0A0N4V047-F1
#
_entry.id   AF-A0A0N4V047-F1
#
_cell.length_a   1.000
_cell.length_b   1.000
_cell.length_c   1.000
_cell.angle_alpha   90.00
_cell.angle_beta   90.00
_cell.angle_gamma   90.00
#
_symmetry.space_group_name_H-M   'P 1'
#
loop_
_entity.id
_entity.type
_entity.pdbx_description
1 polymer ?
#
loop_
_entity_poly.entity_id
_entity_poly.type
_entity_poly.pdbx_seq_one_letter_code
_entity_poly.pdbx_strand_id
1 'polypeptide(L)'
;MTIECKRFLKQQDYKKIKKLCAKRQKLFVDVEFPPTSSSLFLEPEKSHAEIVWKRPSELVDNPKLFVEGASPNDVTQGILGNCWFVSACSALTHNQRLLDKVIPDSEEQEWSSDKPYCGIFRFCFWRFDEWTEVVIDDLLPTRHGKLLFARSKTPNEFWSALLEKAFAKLYGCYENLIGGQLADALQDVSGGVAETISIPKFLDGDLTDSNSELFRTLKNALDRKALVVAAIAAKNKDEIEESLDCGLVKGHAYAVTAVRLIELDAKQPSQAHSYLSLPIANFTEHQKMIRLQNPWGEKEWNGPWSDGSAEWLQVTDARKKTIGITVDEDGEFWMPWNEFMQYFTDLSVCQLFETALSPLHKNFFEWKFHGEWKCDGKSGSPNDRAGGCLNFLATFCSNPQYRFDVTEDRSEVMLALSQRDPLRTGKSREPYVTIGIHVMKVESNRKYRVHQPTEAIATSDYASSRSVFLHLKNLIKGRYIALPTTFAPREYAEFLFRIYSERNCYPKQLEKHIPKCNLTLCRRVSYVTRVTLVAAKFEANREKLLIYVNLAARIYCMLIIDKIRVRSSTADLNDATWNESYIFYQKDRKFRFKIEAYEERMIRDKLVGGADIEESVDNDVRTINANLTDGDGSCTGSVQLFFQSYDDPMYL
;
A
#
# COMPACT_ATOMS: atom_id res chain seq x y z
N MET A 1 -21.81 5.30 -11.34
CA MET A 1 -20.96 5.25 -12.55
C MET A 1 -20.51 3.80 -12.70
N THR A 2 -20.99 3.12 -13.73
CA THR A 2 -20.64 1.72 -14.03
C THR A 2 -19.17 1.69 -14.44
N ILE A 3 -18.31 1.09 -13.60
CA ILE A 3 -16.94 0.79 -14.00
C ILE A 3 -17.03 -0.36 -15.00
N GLU A 4 -16.54 -0.17 -16.22
CA GLU A 4 -16.37 -1.26 -17.16
C GLU A 4 -15.28 -2.19 -16.63
N CYS A 5 -15.64 -3.43 -16.27
CA CYS A 5 -14.65 -4.49 -16.04
C CYS A 5 -13.90 -4.67 -17.37
N LYS A 6 -12.60 -4.37 -17.38
CA LYS A 6 -11.79 -4.28 -18.60
C LYS A 6 -11.40 -5.64 -19.17
N ARG A 7 -11.49 -6.68 -18.33
CA ARG A 7 -11.06 -8.04 -18.64
C ARG A 7 -12.17 -9.04 -18.33
N PHE A 8 -12.40 -9.97 -19.25
CA PHE A 8 -13.34 -11.08 -19.08
C PHE A 8 -12.55 -12.36 -18.82
N LEU A 9 -12.76 -13.00 -17.66
CA LEU A 9 -12.15 -14.30 -17.37
C LEU A 9 -12.66 -15.32 -18.40
N LYS A 10 -11.73 -16.06 -19.03
CA LYS A 10 -12.03 -17.04 -20.09
C LYS A 10 -12.86 -16.48 -21.26
N GLN A 11 -12.79 -15.16 -21.50
CA GLN A 11 -13.54 -14.47 -22.57
C GLN A 11 -15.07 -14.60 -22.45
N GLN A 12 -15.59 -14.91 -21.25
CA GLN A 12 -17.03 -14.99 -21.00
C GLN A 12 -17.60 -13.60 -20.68
N ASP A 13 -18.58 -13.16 -21.48
CA ASP A 13 -19.29 -11.89 -21.32
C ASP A 13 -20.69 -12.14 -20.76
N TYR A 14 -20.94 -11.65 -19.53
CA TYR A 14 -22.20 -11.88 -18.83
C TYR A 14 -23.44 -11.48 -19.65
N LYS A 15 -23.42 -10.28 -20.24
CA LYS A 15 -24.59 -9.71 -20.94
C LYS A 15 -24.91 -10.52 -22.19
N LYS A 16 -23.88 -10.95 -22.94
CA LYS A 16 -24.06 -11.80 -24.12
C LYS A 16 -24.58 -13.19 -23.76
N ILE A 17 -24.02 -13.82 -22.74
CA ILE A 17 -24.42 -15.17 -22.32
C ILE A 17 -25.84 -15.15 -21.75
N LYS A 18 -26.18 -14.20 -20.87
CA LYS A 18 -27.54 -14.06 -20.32
C LYS A 18 -28.58 -13.86 -21.42
N LYS A 19 -28.30 -13.00 -22.41
CA LYS A 19 -29.20 -12.79 -23.56
C LYS A 19 -29.41 -14.07 -24.38
N LEU A 20 -28.35 -14.87 -24.56
CA LEU A 20 -28.43 -16.15 -25.26
C LEU A 20 -29.25 -17.18 -24.47
N CYS A 21 -29.03 -17.29 -23.15
CA CYS A 21 -29.78 -18.16 -22.26
C CYS A 21 -31.27 -17.80 -22.23
N ALA A 22 -31.59 -16.51 -22.08
CA ALA A 22 -32.96 -16.01 -22.12
C ALA A 22 -33.65 -16.34 -23.46
N LYS A 23 -32.97 -16.11 -24.59
CA LYS A 23 -33.49 -16.44 -25.93
C LYS A 23 -33.75 -17.95 -26.10
N ARG A 24 -32.93 -18.79 -25.48
CA ARG A 24 -33.03 -20.26 -25.57
C ARG A 24 -33.92 -20.87 -24.49
N GLN A 25 -34.39 -20.08 -23.51
CA GLN A 25 -35.11 -20.54 -22.32
C GLN A 25 -34.36 -21.68 -21.61
N LYS A 26 -33.04 -21.55 -21.47
CA LYS A 26 -32.18 -22.52 -20.79
C LYS A 26 -31.36 -21.84 -19.71
N LEU A 27 -31.19 -22.54 -18.58
CA LEU A 27 -30.28 -22.13 -17.53
C LEU A 27 -28.84 -22.28 -17.99
N PHE A 28 -28.00 -21.32 -17.61
CA PHE A 28 -26.57 -21.35 -17.87
C PHE A 28 -25.91 -22.50 -17.09
N VAL A 29 -24.99 -23.19 -17.77
CA VAL A 29 -24.08 -24.16 -17.18
C VAL A 29 -22.68 -23.78 -17.62
N ASP A 30 -21.81 -23.53 -16.66
CA ASP A 30 -20.49 -22.97 -16.86
C ASP A 30 -19.49 -24.07 -17.24
N VAL A 31 -19.22 -24.19 -18.54
CA VAL A 31 -18.28 -25.18 -19.06
C VAL A 31 -16.82 -24.90 -18.66
N GLU A 32 -16.49 -23.66 -18.30
CA GLU A 32 -15.15 -23.27 -17.85
C GLU A 32 -14.91 -23.58 -16.36
N PHE A 33 -15.99 -23.84 -15.61
CA PHE A 33 -15.95 -24.24 -14.20
C PHE A 33 -17.07 -25.26 -13.93
N PRO A 34 -16.96 -26.47 -14.50
CA PRO A 34 -18.06 -27.42 -14.56
C PRO A 34 -18.44 -27.93 -13.15
N PRO A 35 -19.70 -28.32 -12.92
CA PRO A 35 -20.18 -28.85 -11.64
C PRO A 35 -19.69 -30.29 -11.41
N THR A 36 -18.37 -30.47 -11.30
CA THR A 36 -17.70 -31.77 -11.16
C THR A 36 -16.54 -31.66 -10.18
N SER A 37 -15.95 -32.80 -9.81
CA SER A 37 -14.80 -32.86 -8.91
C SER A 37 -13.59 -32.04 -9.39
N SER A 38 -13.47 -31.73 -10.68
CA SER A 38 -12.36 -30.90 -11.20
C SER A 38 -12.36 -29.46 -10.69
N SER A 39 -13.55 -28.95 -10.36
CA SER A 39 -13.76 -27.59 -9.84
C SER A 39 -13.65 -27.54 -8.32
N LEU A 40 -13.71 -28.70 -7.66
CA LEU A 40 -13.54 -28.81 -6.22
C LEU A 40 -12.07 -29.06 -5.86
N PHE A 41 -11.44 -30.01 -6.54
CA PHE A 41 -10.16 -30.57 -6.13
C PHE A 41 -9.07 -30.39 -7.19
N LEU A 42 -7.82 -30.30 -6.71
CA LEU A 42 -6.61 -30.36 -7.52
C LEU A 42 -6.52 -31.70 -8.24
N GLU A 43 -6.74 -32.79 -7.49
CA GLU A 43 -6.73 -34.17 -7.96
C GLU A 43 -8.16 -34.76 -7.92
N PRO A 44 -8.92 -34.71 -9.03
CA PRO A 44 -10.34 -35.04 -9.03
C PRO A 44 -10.61 -36.51 -8.71
N GLU A 45 -9.64 -37.39 -9.01
CA GLU A 45 -9.71 -38.84 -8.84
C GLU A 45 -9.66 -39.28 -7.37
N LYS A 46 -9.20 -38.41 -6.46
CA LYS A 46 -9.15 -38.67 -5.01
C LYS A 46 -10.46 -38.37 -4.28
N SER A 47 -11.51 -37.97 -5.00
CA SER A 47 -12.77 -37.57 -4.37
C SER A 47 -13.63 -38.78 -3.98
N HIS A 48 -13.76 -39.03 -2.68
CA HIS A 48 -14.59 -40.10 -2.10
C HIS A 48 -15.92 -39.60 -1.51
N ALA A 49 -16.30 -38.34 -1.71
CA ALA A 49 -17.44 -37.73 -1.05
C ALA A 49 -18.68 -37.66 -1.96
N GLU A 50 -19.86 -37.96 -1.40
CA GLU A 50 -21.19 -37.79 -2.04
C GLU A 50 -21.54 -36.29 -2.20
N ILE A 51 -20.80 -35.57 -3.03
CA ILE A 51 -21.04 -34.15 -3.32
C ILE A 51 -21.97 -34.03 -4.51
N VAL A 52 -23.09 -33.34 -4.32
CA VAL A 52 -24.08 -33.07 -5.37
C VAL A 52 -24.16 -31.57 -5.59
N TRP A 53 -24.10 -31.16 -6.85
CA TRP A 53 -24.26 -29.76 -7.23
C TRP A 53 -25.73 -29.43 -7.40
N LYS A 54 -26.22 -28.42 -6.66
CA LYS A 54 -27.63 -28.00 -6.67
C LYS A 54 -27.74 -26.49 -6.84
N ARG A 55 -28.78 -26.02 -7.54
CA ARG A 55 -29.11 -24.59 -7.59
C ARG A 55 -29.85 -24.16 -6.33
N PRO A 56 -29.80 -22.87 -5.95
CA PRO A 56 -30.56 -22.32 -4.83
C PRO A 56 -32.06 -22.67 -4.85
N SER A 57 -32.69 -22.66 -6.03
CA SER A 57 -34.10 -23.03 -6.20
C SER A 57 -34.42 -24.51 -5.94
N GLU A 58 -33.40 -25.37 -5.86
CA GLU A 58 -33.55 -26.78 -5.47
C GLU A 58 -33.33 -27.00 -3.97
N LEU A 59 -32.91 -25.96 -3.25
CA LEU A 59 -32.61 -25.97 -1.82
C LEU A 59 -33.69 -25.25 -1.01
N VAL A 60 -34.21 -24.14 -1.54
CA VAL A 60 -35.22 -23.29 -0.91
C VAL A 60 -36.23 -22.74 -1.93
N ASP A 61 -37.44 -22.41 -1.50
CA ASP A 61 -38.53 -21.98 -2.38
C ASP A 61 -38.36 -20.54 -2.93
N ASN A 62 -37.72 -19.65 -2.17
CA ASN A 62 -37.57 -18.22 -2.51
C ASN A 62 -36.11 -17.76 -2.36
N PRO A 63 -35.19 -18.27 -3.20
CA PRO A 63 -33.79 -17.87 -3.15
C PRO A 63 -33.66 -16.39 -3.51
N LYS A 64 -32.74 -15.71 -2.83
CA LYS A 64 -32.41 -14.31 -3.05
C LYS A 64 -30.90 -14.12 -3.11
N LEU A 65 -30.47 -13.11 -3.86
CA LEU A 65 -29.09 -12.68 -3.87
C LEU A 65 -28.82 -11.91 -2.58
N PHE A 66 -29.69 -10.95 -2.26
CA PHE A 66 -29.66 -10.20 -1.00
C PHE A 66 -31.05 -10.18 -0.34
N VAL A 67 -31.11 -10.30 0.98
CA VAL A 67 -32.38 -10.18 1.72
C VAL A 67 -32.57 -8.78 2.29
N GLU A 68 -31.55 -8.24 2.98
CA GLU A 68 -31.57 -6.90 3.61
C GLU A 68 -30.30 -6.09 3.33
N GLY A 69 -29.72 -6.29 2.13
CA GLY A 69 -28.38 -5.79 1.80
C GLY A 69 -27.32 -6.83 2.18
N ALA A 70 -26.04 -6.43 2.14
CA ALA A 70 -24.96 -7.30 2.59
C ALA A 70 -24.55 -6.94 4.01
N SER A 71 -24.58 -7.93 4.89
CA SER A 71 -24.14 -7.86 6.27
C SER A 71 -22.94 -8.79 6.47
N PRO A 72 -22.04 -8.46 7.42
CA PRO A 72 -21.00 -9.40 7.83
C PRO A 72 -21.56 -10.79 8.22
N ASN A 73 -22.81 -10.86 8.70
CA ASN A 73 -23.47 -12.12 9.13
C ASN A 73 -23.86 -13.05 7.96
N ASP A 74 -23.82 -12.55 6.73
CA ASP A 74 -24.15 -13.32 5.54
C ASP A 74 -22.96 -14.17 5.06
N VAL A 75 -21.81 -14.03 5.73
CA VAL A 75 -20.52 -14.56 5.32
C VAL A 75 -20.00 -15.51 6.40
N THR A 76 -20.56 -16.73 6.43
CA THR A 76 -20.10 -17.80 7.32
C THR A 76 -19.22 -18.80 6.57
N GLN A 77 -18.03 -19.08 7.09
CA GLN A 77 -17.11 -20.09 6.53
C GLN A 77 -17.73 -21.49 6.56
N GLY A 78 -17.55 -22.25 5.47
CA GLY A 78 -17.90 -23.66 5.42
C GLY A 78 -16.75 -24.58 5.85
N ILE A 79 -16.66 -25.76 5.25
CA ILE A 79 -15.62 -26.76 5.59
C ILE A 79 -14.22 -26.44 5.03
N LEU A 80 -14.08 -25.36 4.27
CA LEU A 80 -12.87 -25.01 3.56
C LEU A 80 -12.02 -24.07 4.43
N GLY A 81 -10.72 -24.33 4.54
CA GLY A 81 -9.77 -23.47 5.28
C GLY A 81 -9.43 -22.17 4.53
N ASN A 82 -10.43 -21.39 4.13
CA ASN A 82 -10.31 -20.16 3.35
C ASN A 82 -10.73 -18.90 4.13
N CYS A 83 -10.63 -18.93 5.46
CA CYS A 83 -10.93 -17.80 6.35
C CYS A 83 -10.35 -16.46 5.82
N TRP A 84 -9.17 -16.49 5.21
CA TRP A 84 -8.53 -15.31 4.63
C TRP A 84 -9.38 -14.55 3.59
N PHE A 85 -10.17 -15.28 2.79
CA PHE A 85 -11.09 -14.70 1.83
C PHE A 85 -12.44 -14.34 2.44
N VAL A 86 -12.94 -15.21 3.32
CA VAL A 86 -14.25 -15.02 4.00
C VAL A 86 -14.21 -13.77 4.88
N SER A 87 -13.16 -13.56 5.68
CA SER A 87 -12.99 -12.35 6.50
C SER A 87 -12.81 -11.08 5.65
N ALA A 88 -12.18 -11.19 4.46
CA ALA A 88 -12.10 -10.07 3.52
C ALA A 88 -13.48 -9.70 2.95
N CYS A 89 -14.32 -10.69 2.65
CA CYS A 89 -15.71 -10.48 2.23
C CYS A 89 -16.54 -9.84 3.36
N SER A 90 -16.32 -10.25 4.61
CA SER A 90 -16.93 -9.58 5.76
C SER A 90 -16.54 -8.10 5.86
N ALA A 91 -15.24 -7.81 5.78
CA ALA A 91 -14.75 -6.42 5.78
C ALA A 91 -15.35 -5.60 4.62
N LEU A 92 -15.55 -6.23 3.45
CA LEU A 92 -16.13 -5.60 2.26
C LEU A 92 -17.57 -5.10 2.48
N THR A 93 -18.37 -5.79 3.30
CA THR A 93 -19.80 -5.41 3.53
C THR A 93 -19.94 -4.02 4.14
N HIS A 94 -18.95 -3.55 4.91
CA HIS A 94 -18.92 -2.19 5.45
C HIS A 94 -18.59 -1.09 4.43
N ASN A 95 -18.30 -1.46 3.17
CA ASN A 95 -18.00 -0.55 2.08
C ASN A 95 -18.89 -0.84 0.85
N GLN A 96 -20.11 -0.31 0.88
CA GLN A 96 -21.09 -0.47 -0.22
C GLN A 96 -20.52 -0.10 -1.60
N ARG A 97 -19.69 0.96 -1.69
CA ARG A 97 -19.09 1.38 -2.97
C ARG A 97 -18.16 0.32 -3.55
N LEU A 98 -17.44 -0.42 -2.72
CA LEU A 98 -16.60 -1.53 -3.18
C LEU A 98 -17.44 -2.77 -3.44
N LEU A 99 -18.45 -3.03 -2.61
CA LEU A 99 -19.38 -4.14 -2.82
C LEU A 99 -20.06 -4.02 -4.19
N ASP A 100 -20.51 -2.81 -4.57
CA ASP A 100 -21.10 -2.53 -5.89
C ASP A 100 -20.11 -2.74 -7.05
N LYS A 101 -18.79 -2.67 -6.79
CA LYS A 101 -17.76 -3.02 -7.79
C LYS A 101 -17.57 -4.53 -7.90
N VAL A 102 -17.61 -5.23 -6.76
CA VAL A 102 -17.42 -6.68 -6.70
C VAL A 102 -18.66 -7.41 -7.22
N ILE A 103 -19.86 -6.91 -6.91
CA ILE A 103 -21.16 -7.48 -7.28
C ILE A 103 -21.93 -6.44 -8.11
N PRO A 104 -21.50 -6.17 -9.35
CA PRO A 104 -22.08 -5.10 -10.15
C PRO A 104 -23.49 -5.43 -10.65
N ASP A 105 -24.35 -4.42 -10.71
CA ASP A 105 -25.75 -4.55 -11.15
C ASP A 105 -26.52 -5.65 -10.39
N SER A 106 -26.34 -5.76 -9.07
CA SER A 106 -26.93 -6.81 -8.21
C SER A 106 -28.44 -6.98 -8.43
N GLU A 107 -29.20 -5.89 -8.57
CA GLU A 107 -30.64 -5.92 -8.88
C GLU A 107 -30.99 -6.55 -10.24
N GLU A 108 -30.06 -6.56 -11.21
CA GLU A 108 -30.25 -7.28 -12.47
C GLU A 108 -29.97 -8.78 -12.34
N GLN A 109 -29.21 -9.18 -11.33
CA GLN A 109 -28.81 -10.56 -11.09
C GLN A 109 -29.77 -11.30 -10.14
N GLU A 110 -30.60 -10.57 -9.40
CA GLU A 110 -31.57 -11.10 -8.44
C GLU A 110 -32.57 -12.09 -9.06
N TRP A 111 -33.03 -13.05 -8.27
CA TRP A 111 -34.14 -13.95 -8.57
C TRP A 111 -35.47 -13.17 -8.53
N SER A 112 -35.73 -12.40 -9.59
CA SER A 112 -36.95 -11.60 -9.74
C SER A 112 -37.98 -12.30 -10.63
N SER A 113 -39.27 -12.10 -10.35
CA SER A 113 -40.38 -12.48 -11.24
C SER A 113 -40.41 -11.68 -12.54
N ASP A 114 -39.87 -10.44 -12.51
CA ASP A 114 -40.06 -9.47 -13.58
C ASP A 114 -38.98 -9.58 -14.66
N LYS A 115 -37.89 -10.31 -14.39
CA LYS A 115 -36.77 -10.53 -15.32
C LYS A 115 -36.54 -12.04 -15.48
N PRO A 116 -36.16 -12.52 -16.69
CA PRO A 116 -35.95 -13.94 -16.91
C PRO A 116 -34.73 -14.44 -16.14
N TYR A 117 -34.96 -15.24 -15.10
CA TYR A 117 -33.90 -15.98 -14.42
C TYR A 117 -33.24 -16.96 -15.40
N CYS A 118 -31.91 -16.87 -15.50
CA CYS A 118 -31.10 -17.67 -16.43
C CYS A 118 -30.02 -18.50 -15.72
N GLY A 119 -30.03 -18.55 -14.38
CA GLY A 119 -29.02 -19.28 -13.59
C GLY A 119 -27.59 -18.82 -13.83
N ILE A 120 -27.39 -17.51 -14.03
CA ILE A 120 -26.11 -16.87 -14.38
C ILE A 120 -25.88 -15.63 -13.55
N PHE A 121 -24.67 -15.52 -13.00
CA PHE A 121 -24.23 -14.43 -12.14
C PHE A 121 -22.86 -13.93 -12.59
N ARG A 122 -22.50 -12.72 -12.18
CA ARG A 122 -21.20 -12.10 -12.42
C ARG A 122 -20.67 -11.38 -11.19
N PHE A 123 -19.36 -11.44 -11.06
CA PHE A 123 -18.59 -10.78 -10.02
C PHE A 123 -17.35 -10.14 -10.67
N CYS A 124 -16.81 -9.07 -10.09
CA CYS A 124 -15.55 -8.51 -10.55
C CYS A 124 -14.51 -8.52 -9.42
N PHE A 125 -13.30 -8.99 -9.73
CA PHE A 125 -12.17 -8.98 -8.80
C PHE A 125 -11.03 -8.17 -9.40
N TRP A 126 -10.33 -7.40 -8.58
CA TRP A 126 -9.15 -6.66 -9.01
C TRP A 126 -7.96 -7.60 -9.15
N ARG A 127 -7.29 -7.56 -10.30
CA ARG A 127 -6.14 -8.39 -10.65
C ARG A 127 -5.13 -7.56 -11.42
N PHE A 128 -3.99 -7.28 -10.79
CA PHE A 128 -2.82 -6.67 -11.43
C PHE A 128 -3.18 -5.46 -12.33
N ASP A 129 -3.68 -4.39 -11.71
CA ASP A 129 -4.17 -3.13 -12.30
C ASP A 129 -5.55 -3.15 -13.00
N GLU A 130 -6.23 -4.30 -13.06
CA GLU A 130 -7.49 -4.41 -13.80
C GLU A 130 -8.60 -5.13 -13.02
N TRP A 131 -9.84 -4.64 -13.16
CA TRP A 131 -11.01 -5.39 -12.71
C TRP A 131 -11.36 -6.47 -13.73
N THR A 132 -11.35 -7.71 -13.28
CA THR A 132 -11.64 -8.92 -14.07
C THR A 132 -13.05 -9.41 -13.74
N GLU A 133 -13.92 -9.44 -14.76
CA GLU A 133 -15.26 -10.04 -14.68
C GLU A 133 -15.15 -11.56 -14.68
N VAL A 134 -15.82 -12.18 -13.71
CA VAL A 134 -15.96 -13.63 -13.53
C VAL A 134 -17.43 -13.97 -13.60
N VAL A 135 -17.81 -14.66 -14.67
CA VAL A 135 -19.18 -15.18 -14.87
C VAL A 135 -19.26 -16.59 -14.31
N ILE A 136 -20.33 -16.91 -13.59
CA ILE A 136 -20.60 -18.26 -13.08
C ILE A 136 -22.07 -18.64 -13.28
N ASP A 137 -22.36 -19.94 -13.27
CA ASP A 137 -23.71 -20.40 -12.96
C ASP A 137 -23.94 -20.50 -11.44
N ASP A 138 -25.16 -20.77 -10.99
CA ASP A 138 -25.52 -20.91 -9.58
C ASP A 138 -25.60 -22.35 -9.06
N LEU A 139 -24.98 -23.32 -9.73
CA LEU A 139 -24.83 -24.66 -9.15
C LEU A 139 -23.83 -24.61 -7.99
N LEU A 140 -24.25 -24.95 -6.78
CA LEU A 140 -23.41 -24.91 -5.58
C LEU A 140 -23.12 -26.33 -5.05
N PRO A 141 -21.91 -26.61 -4.53
CA PRO A 141 -21.58 -27.89 -3.93
C PRO A 141 -22.36 -28.14 -2.63
N THR A 142 -23.07 -29.27 -2.58
CA THR A 142 -23.87 -29.65 -1.40
C THR A 142 -23.59 -31.07 -0.95
N ARG A 143 -23.84 -31.33 0.33
CA ARG A 143 -23.89 -32.68 0.91
C ARG A 143 -25.14 -32.78 1.79
N HIS A 144 -25.95 -33.81 1.57
CA HIS A 144 -27.25 -33.99 2.24
C HIS A 144 -28.15 -32.74 2.19
N GLY A 145 -28.16 -32.03 1.06
CA GLY A 145 -28.99 -30.83 0.86
C GLY A 145 -28.51 -29.57 1.59
N LYS A 146 -27.31 -29.58 2.19
CA LYS A 146 -26.68 -28.41 2.81
C LYS A 146 -25.46 -27.95 2.02
N LEU A 147 -25.25 -26.63 1.95
CA LEU A 147 -24.05 -26.04 1.35
C LEU A 147 -22.79 -26.48 2.11
N LEU A 148 -21.75 -26.85 1.36
CA LEU A 148 -20.47 -27.27 1.93
C LEU A 148 -19.56 -26.10 2.31
N PHE A 149 -19.56 -25.05 1.49
CA PHE A 149 -18.66 -23.91 1.63
C PHE A 149 -19.37 -22.68 2.19
N ALA A 150 -18.95 -21.46 1.83
CA ALA A 150 -19.49 -20.23 2.39
C ALA A 150 -21.02 -20.16 2.26
N ARG A 151 -21.68 -19.64 3.30
CA ARG A 151 -23.15 -19.51 3.37
C ARG A 151 -23.57 -18.35 4.26
N SER A 152 -24.78 -17.85 4.04
CA SER A 152 -25.44 -16.92 4.96
C SER A 152 -26.11 -17.67 6.11
N LYS A 153 -26.23 -17.01 7.28
CA LYS A 153 -27.12 -17.46 8.36
C LYS A 153 -28.59 -17.39 7.93
N THR A 154 -28.91 -16.48 7.01
CA THR A 154 -30.23 -16.35 6.40
C THR A 154 -30.40 -17.44 5.33
N PRO A 155 -31.28 -18.44 5.52
CA PRO A 155 -31.28 -19.66 4.71
C PRO A 155 -31.55 -19.46 3.21
N ASN A 156 -32.20 -18.36 2.84
CA ASN A 156 -32.55 -18.07 1.45
C ASN A 156 -31.66 -17.02 0.78
N GLU A 157 -30.51 -16.69 1.36
CA GLU A 157 -29.55 -15.72 0.83
C GLU A 157 -28.27 -16.38 0.31
N PHE A 158 -27.84 -16.02 -0.91
CA PHE A 158 -26.82 -16.78 -1.64
C PHE A 158 -25.64 -15.97 -2.19
N TRP A 159 -25.57 -14.65 -1.97
CA TRP A 159 -24.48 -13.84 -2.56
C TRP A 159 -23.09 -14.31 -2.11
N SER A 160 -22.90 -14.67 -0.84
CA SER A 160 -21.60 -15.09 -0.29
C SER A 160 -21.13 -16.42 -0.88
N ALA A 161 -22.04 -17.40 -1.00
CA ALA A 161 -21.77 -18.69 -1.63
C ALA A 161 -21.40 -18.55 -3.12
N LEU A 162 -22.11 -17.69 -3.85
CA LEU A 162 -21.84 -17.42 -5.26
C LEU A 162 -20.55 -16.62 -5.47
N LEU A 163 -20.27 -15.65 -4.60
CA LEU A 163 -19.03 -14.87 -4.62
C LEU A 163 -17.82 -15.78 -4.40
N GLU A 164 -17.88 -16.67 -3.42
CA GLU A 164 -16.83 -17.67 -3.17
C GLU A 164 -16.65 -18.62 -4.35
N LYS A 165 -17.73 -19.05 -5.01
CA LYS A 165 -17.64 -19.83 -6.24
C LYS A 165 -16.91 -19.09 -7.36
N ALA A 166 -17.23 -17.81 -7.57
CA ALA A 166 -16.56 -16.99 -8.57
C ALA A 166 -15.07 -16.82 -8.23
N PHE A 167 -14.74 -16.68 -6.94
CA PHE A 167 -13.36 -16.64 -6.48
C PHE A 167 -12.64 -17.98 -6.69
N ALA A 168 -13.29 -19.10 -6.37
CA ALA A 168 -12.77 -20.46 -6.64
C ALA A 168 -12.49 -20.66 -8.14
N LYS A 169 -13.37 -20.17 -9.02
CA LYS A 169 -13.17 -20.18 -10.47
C LYS A 169 -11.97 -19.34 -10.90
N LEU A 170 -11.83 -18.12 -10.37
CA LEU A 170 -10.66 -17.28 -10.61
C LEU A 170 -9.36 -17.99 -10.20
N TYR A 171 -9.42 -18.71 -9.08
CA TYR A 171 -8.35 -19.53 -8.54
C TYR A 171 -8.33 -20.98 -9.06
N GLY A 172 -9.14 -21.32 -10.05
CA GLY A 172 -9.14 -22.61 -10.77
C GLY A 172 -9.91 -23.75 -10.11
N CYS A 173 -9.98 -23.83 -8.77
CA CYS A 173 -10.82 -24.77 -8.02
C CYS A 173 -10.99 -24.30 -6.56
N TYR A 174 -11.92 -24.91 -5.82
CA TYR A 174 -12.14 -24.59 -4.40
C TYR A 174 -10.94 -24.95 -3.51
N GLU A 175 -10.30 -26.11 -3.72
CA GLU A 175 -9.12 -26.52 -2.93
C GLU A 175 -7.97 -25.51 -3.03
N ASN A 176 -7.87 -24.77 -4.14
CA ASN A 176 -6.88 -23.71 -4.29
C ASN A 176 -7.14 -22.49 -3.39
N LEU A 177 -8.27 -22.40 -2.71
CA LEU A 177 -8.56 -21.34 -1.74
C LEU A 177 -8.08 -21.70 -0.32
N ILE A 178 -7.62 -22.93 -0.06
CA ILE A 178 -7.10 -23.32 1.24
C ILE A 178 -5.76 -22.63 1.49
N GLY A 179 -5.64 -21.90 2.61
CA GLY A 179 -4.38 -21.29 3.04
C GLY A 179 -3.86 -20.17 2.12
N GLY A 180 -4.49 -19.01 2.15
CA GLY A 180 -4.04 -17.81 1.43
C GLY A 180 -3.61 -16.66 2.35
N GLN A 181 -3.09 -15.60 1.73
CA GLN A 181 -2.63 -14.40 2.44
C GLN A 181 -3.76 -13.38 2.56
N LEU A 182 -4.00 -12.86 3.77
CA LEU A 182 -5.10 -11.91 4.04
C LEU A 182 -5.06 -10.66 3.16
N ALA A 183 -3.86 -10.10 2.99
CA ALA A 183 -3.60 -8.94 2.15
C ALA A 183 -4.03 -9.17 0.68
N ASP A 184 -3.86 -10.40 0.16
CA ASP A 184 -4.20 -10.74 -1.22
C ASP A 184 -5.71 -10.70 -1.46
N ALA A 185 -6.51 -11.25 -0.53
CA ALA A 185 -7.97 -11.23 -0.64
C ALA A 185 -8.50 -9.80 -0.54
N LEU A 186 -7.99 -9.01 0.43
CA LEU A 186 -8.40 -7.62 0.58
C LEU A 186 -8.09 -6.80 -0.68
N GLN A 187 -6.95 -7.03 -1.32
CA GLN A 187 -6.61 -6.39 -2.58
C GLN A 187 -7.51 -6.87 -3.73
N ASP A 188 -7.78 -8.18 -3.83
CA ASP A 188 -8.63 -8.76 -4.89
C ASP A 188 -10.08 -8.22 -4.83
N VAL A 189 -10.60 -7.88 -3.65
CA VAL A 189 -11.97 -7.34 -3.48
C VAL A 189 -12.06 -5.82 -3.47
N SER A 190 -10.93 -5.10 -3.51
CA SER A 190 -10.93 -3.63 -3.40
C SER A 190 -10.14 -2.88 -4.46
N GLY A 191 -9.12 -3.52 -5.04
CA GLY A 191 -8.09 -2.86 -5.85
C GLY A 191 -7.20 -1.88 -5.07
N GLY A 192 -7.30 -1.89 -3.75
CA GLY A 192 -6.50 -1.06 -2.86
C GLY A 192 -5.04 -1.51 -2.74
N VAL A 193 -4.35 -0.88 -1.80
CA VAL A 193 -2.98 -1.22 -1.45
C VAL A 193 -2.99 -1.93 -0.10
N ALA A 194 -2.66 -3.21 -0.12
CA ALA A 194 -2.62 -4.02 1.09
C ALA A 194 -1.21 -4.03 1.70
N GLU A 195 -1.17 -3.90 3.02
CA GLU A 195 0.01 -4.01 3.86
C GLU A 195 -0.28 -5.02 4.97
N THR A 196 0.71 -5.85 5.29
CA THR A 196 0.67 -6.73 6.46
C THR A 196 1.57 -6.15 7.54
N ILE A 197 0.99 -5.85 8.69
CA ILE A 197 1.62 -5.24 9.85
C ILE A 197 1.75 -6.32 10.93
N SER A 198 3.00 -6.63 11.30
CA SER A 198 3.28 -7.39 12.51
C SER A 198 3.30 -6.41 13.69
N ILE A 199 2.37 -6.57 14.64
CA ILE A 199 2.18 -5.63 15.75
C ILE A 199 3.46 -5.44 16.57
N PRO A 200 4.19 -6.50 16.98
CA PRO A 200 5.42 -6.35 17.75
C PRO A 200 6.51 -5.57 17.00
N LYS A 201 6.62 -5.76 15.67
CA LYS A 201 7.61 -5.04 14.85
C LYS A 201 7.22 -3.58 14.65
N PHE A 202 5.94 -3.32 14.43
CA PHE A 202 5.42 -1.97 14.19
C PHE A 202 5.63 -1.05 15.39
N LEU A 203 5.46 -1.59 16.60
CA LEU A 203 5.60 -0.84 17.85
C LEU A 203 6.99 -0.95 18.50
N ASP A 204 7.98 -1.49 17.78
CA ASP A 204 9.35 -1.70 18.29
C ASP A 204 9.40 -2.40 19.66
N GLY A 205 8.53 -3.41 19.83
CA GLY A 205 8.40 -4.17 21.07
C GLY A 205 7.48 -3.57 22.14
N ASP A 206 6.91 -2.37 21.95
CA ASP A 206 5.86 -1.84 22.83
C ASP A 206 4.52 -2.54 22.59
N LEU A 207 4.32 -3.67 23.25
CA LEU A 207 3.07 -4.44 23.17
C LEU A 207 1.87 -3.76 23.85
N THR A 208 2.04 -2.56 24.42
CA THR A 208 0.93 -1.82 25.06
C THR A 208 0.37 -0.70 24.19
N ASP A 209 1.03 -0.37 23.07
CA ASP A 209 0.73 0.80 22.24
C ASP A 209 0.61 2.07 23.10
N SER A 210 1.62 2.31 23.95
CA SER A 210 1.63 3.38 24.96
C SER A 210 1.39 4.76 24.34
N ASN A 211 1.98 5.00 23.16
CA ASN A 211 1.82 6.23 22.40
C ASN A 211 0.54 6.27 21.55
N SER A 212 -0.26 5.19 21.53
CA SER A 212 -1.48 5.05 20.72
C SER A 212 -1.24 5.20 19.21
N GLU A 213 -0.07 4.80 18.73
CA GLU A 213 0.31 4.93 17.33
C GLU A 213 -0.50 3.96 16.46
N LEU A 214 -0.58 2.69 16.85
CA LEU A 214 -1.34 1.69 16.10
C LEU A 214 -2.84 1.99 16.17
N PHE A 215 -3.35 2.37 17.35
CA PHE A 215 -4.74 2.78 17.51
C PHE A 215 -5.14 3.92 16.56
N ARG A 216 -4.33 5.00 16.51
CA ARG A 216 -4.61 6.13 15.60
C ARG A 216 -4.49 5.72 14.14
N THR A 217 -3.51 4.88 13.81
CA THR A 217 -3.30 4.37 12.44
C THR A 217 -4.51 3.59 11.94
N LEU A 218 -4.99 2.60 12.72
CA LEU A 218 -6.16 1.80 12.33
C LEU A 218 -7.45 2.63 12.32
N LYS A 219 -7.65 3.51 13.30
CA LYS A 219 -8.80 4.41 13.32
C LYS A 219 -8.84 5.28 12.06
N ASN A 220 -7.71 5.89 11.70
CA ASN A 220 -7.61 6.73 10.51
C ASN A 220 -7.82 5.92 9.21
N ALA A 221 -7.32 4.68 9.15
CA ALA A 221 -7.53 3.79 8.02
C ALA A 221 -9.03 3.47 7.83
N LEU A 222 -9.72 3.06 8.89
CA LEU A 222 -11.16 2.74 8.87
C LEU A 222 -12.03 3.97 8.59
N ASP A 223 -11.67 5.13 9.13
CA ASP A 223 -12.37 6.39 8.84
C ASP A 223 -12.26 6.77 7.35
N ARG A 224 -11.14 6.40 6.70
CA ARG A 224 -10.92 6.47 5.24
C ARG A 224 -11.48 5.25 4.49
N LYS A 225 -12.31 4.44 5.13
CA LYS A 225 -12.99 3.26 4.56
C LYS A 225 -12.04 2.16 4.07
N ALA A 226 -10.83 2.09 4.61
CA ALA A 226 -9.93 0.96 4.40
C ALA A 226 -10.57 -0.34 4.87
N LEU A 227 -10.19 -1.46 4.26
CA LEU A 227 -10.58 -2.79 4.72
C LEU A 227 -9.49 -3.33 5.62
N VAL A 228 -9.86 -3.87 6.79
CA VAL A 228 -8.89 -4.33 7.79
C VAL A 228 -9.29 -5.71 8.30
N VAL A 229 -8.30 -6.59 8.41
CA VAL A 229 -8.44 -7.92 8.99
C VAL A 229 -7.31 -8.13 9.99
N ALA A 230 -7.63 -8.69 11.15
CA ALA A 230 -6.68 -9.03 12.20
C ALA A 230 -6.55 -10.55 12.31
N ALA A 231 -5.40 -11.03 12.79
CA ALA A 231 -5.19 -12.45 13.03
C ALA A 231 -4.34 -12.68 14.28
N ILE A 232 -4.50 -13.88 14.84
CA ILE A 232 -3.66 -14.41 15.91
C ILE A 232 -2.76 -15.48 15.29
N ALA A 233 -1.45 -15.28 15.28
CA ALA A 233 -0.51 -16.20 14.66
C ALA A 233 -0.50 -17.56 15.37
N ALA A 234 -0.62 -18.64 14.59
CA ALA A 234 -0.36 -20.00 15.03
C ALA A 234 1.13 -20.31 14.87
N LYS A 235 1.76 -20.97 15.86
CA LYS A 235 3.19 -21.31 15.80
C LYS A 235 3.45 -22.60 15.02
N ASN A 236 2.49 -23.51 15.05
CA ASN A 236 2.53 -24.81 14.39
C ASN A 236 1.17 -25.12 13.75
N LYS A 237 1.10 -26.21 12.99
CA LYS A 237 -0.14 -26.60 12.29
C LYS A 237 -1.25 -27.04 13.24
N ASP A 238 -0.92 -27.54 14.42
CA ASP A 238 -1.89 -28.04 15.40
C ASP A 238 -2.61 -26.89 16.13
N GLU A 239 -1.98 -25.70 16.18
CA GLU A 239 -2.56 -24.46 16.70
C GLU A 239 -3.46 -23.72 15.69
N ILE A 240 -3.53 -24.18 14.43
CA ILE A 240 -4.41 -23.57 13.41
C ILE A 240 -5.86 -23.90 13.75
N GLU A 241 -6.69 -22.86 13.82
CA GLU A 241 -8.11 -22.95 14.19
C GLU A 241 -8.34 -23.47 15.63
N GLU A 242 -7.32 -23.38 16.51
CA GLU A 242 -7.42 -23.69 17.94
C GLU A 242 -8.26 -22.63 18.67
N SER A 243 -9.31 -23.04 19.38
CA SER A 243 -10.14 -22.15 20.20
C SER A 243 -9.53 -21.96 21.59
N LEU A 244 -9.43 -20.70 22.03
CA LEU A 244 -8.91 -20.31 23.34
C LEU A 244 -10.04 -20.17 24.36
N ASP A 245 -9.67 -20.24 25.65
CA ASP A 245 -10.62 -20.10 26.77
C ASP A 245 -11.36 -18.75 26.75
N CYS A 246 -10.75 -17.71 26.17
CA CYS A 246 -11.33 -16.38 26.01
C CYS A 246 -12.29 -16.25 24.80
N GLY A 247 -12.56 -17.35 24.08
CA GLY A 247 -13.45 -17.41 22.91
C GLY A 247 -12.78 -17.09 21.57
N LEU A 248 -11.57 -16.51 21.58
CA LEU A 248 -10.78 -16.24 20.38
C LEU A 248 -10.20 -17.52 19.75
N VAL A 249 -9.83 -17.45 18.47
CA VAL A 249 -9.33 -18.58 17.70
C VAL A 249 -7.96 -18.24 17.10
N LYS A 250 -6.96 -19.09 17.33
CA LYS A 250 -5.62 -18.95 16.75
C LYS A 250 -5.56 -19.43 15.31
N GLY A 251 -4.63 -18.89 14.53
CA GLY A 251 -4.46 -19.22 13.11
C GLY A 251 -5.65 -18.83 12.25
N HIS A 252 -6.47 -17.89 12.73
CA HIS A 252 -7.74 -17.49 12.13
C HIS A 252 -7.82 -15.98 11.93
N ALA A 253 -8.65 -15.58 10.98
CA ALA A 253 -8.76 -14.20 10.53
C ALA A 253 -10.08 -13.55 10.98
N TYR A 254 -10.00 -12.36 11.55
CA TYR A 254 -11.13 -11.57 12.05
C TYR A 254 -11.26 -10.27 11.27
N ALA A 255 -12.43 -9.98 10.72
CA ALA A 255 -12.66 -8.67 10.10
C ALA A 255 -12.68 -7.59 11.18
N VAL A 256 -11.94 -6.49 11.00
CA VAL A 256 -12.01 -5.35 11.92
C VAL A 256 -13.03 -4.37 11.37
N THR A 257 -14.12 -4.17 12.10
CA THR A 257 -15.29 -3.42 11.63
C THR A 257 -15.35 -2.02 12.21
N ALA A 258 -14.74 -1.78 13.39
CA ALA A 258 -14.63 -0.44 13.97
C ALA A 258 -13.45 -0.30 14.96
N VAL A 259 -12.90 0.92 15.04
CA VAL A 259 -11.98 1.34 16.12
C VAL A 259 -12.48 2.68 16.66
N ARG A 260 -12.76 2.76 17.97
CA ARG A 260 -13.44 3.91 18.58
C ARG A 260 -12.89 4.24 19.97
N LEU A 261 -12.99 5.52 20.32
CA LEU A 261 -12.91 6.00 21.69
C LEU A 261 -14.35 6.11 22.20
N ILE A 262 -14.70 5.31 23.21
CA ILE A 262 -16.01 5.34 23.85
C ILE A 262 -15.91 6.21 25.09
N GLU A 263 -16.75 7.25 25.17
CA GLU A 263 -16.89 8.04 26.38
C GLU A 263 -17.69 7.26 27.43
N LEU A 264 -17.09 7.07 28.59
CA LEU A 264 -17.73 6.48 29.75
C LEU A 264 -18.50 7.59 30.48
N ASP A 265 -19.76 7.31 30.77
CA ASP A 265 -20.54 8.20 31.60
C ASP A 265 -20.10 7.94 33.06
N ALA A 266 -19.47 8.94 33.70
CA ALA A 266 -18.91 8.87 35.06
C ALA A 266 -19.96 8.64 36.18
N LYS A 267 -21.08 8.00 35.88
CA LYS A 267 -22.20 7.70 36.76
C LYS A 267 -22.28 6.21 37.08
N GLN A 268 -21.20 5.65 37.62
CA GLN A 268 -21.34 4.63 38.68
C GLN A 268 -20.34 4.95 39.81
N PRO A 269 -20.82 5.12 41.06
CA PRO A 269 -19.92 5.30 42.20
C PRO A 269 -19.18 3.98 42.43
N SER A 270 -17.89 3.94 42.12
CA SER A 270 -17.01 2.91 42.66
C SER A 270 -17.12 2.95 44.18
N GLN A 271 -17.48 1.82 44.79
CA GLN A 271 -17.44 1.62 46.23
C GLN A 271 -15.99 1.70 46.72
N ALA A 272 -15.48 2.91 46.91
CA ALA A 272 -14.23 3.18 47.61
C ALA A 272 -14.38 4.52 48.34
N HIS A 273 -14.59 4.43 49.65
CA HIS A 273 -14.72 5.56 50.56
C HIS A 273 -13.50 6.49 50.51
N SER A 274 -13.72 7.79 50.36
CA SER A 274 -12.83 8.82 50.90
C SER A 274 -13.60 10.11 51.18
N TYR A 275 -13.54 10.56 52.43
CA TYR A 275 -14.29 11.66 53.02
C TYR A 275 -13.65 13.02 52.72
N LEU A 276 -13.22 13.27 51.49
CA LEU A 276 -12.62 14.54 51.08
C LEU A 276 -12.87 14.79 49.59
N SER A 277 -14.06 15.28 49.24
CA SER A 277 -14.39 15.68 47.87
C SER A 277 -14.59 17.19 47.78
N LEU A 278 -13.53 17.88 47.34
CA LEU A 278 -13.66 19.17 46.64
C LEU A 278 -14.19 18.89 45.21
N PRO A 279 -14.91 19.84 44.58
CA PRO A 279 -15.46 19.66 43.24
C PRO A 279 -14.32 19.75 42.21
N ILE A 280 -13.71 18.60 41.90
CA ILE A 280 -12.74 18.48 40.82
C ILE A 280 -13.52 18.27 39.52
N ALA A 281 -13.10 18.98 38.47
CA ALA A 281 -13.71 19.04 37.15
C ALA A 281 -14.25 17.69 36.62
N ASN A 282 -15.36 17.74 35.86
CA ASN A 282 -15.91 16.61 35.12
C ASN A 282 -14.85 15.99 34.20
N PHE A 283 -14.10 15.00 34.68
CA PHE A 283 -13.26 14.16 33.84
C PHE A 283 -14.19 13.17 33.13
N THR A 284 -14.39 13.36 31.82
CA THR A 284 -14.98 12.34 30.96
C THR A 284 -13.89 11.31 30.70
N GLU A 285 -14.08 10.10 31.22
CA GLU A 285 -13.15 8.99 30.98
C GLU A 285 -13.45 8.39 29.60
N HIS A 286 -12.41 8.01 28.85
CA HIS A 286 -12.54 7.41 27.52
C HIS A 286 -11.93 6.01 27.51
N GLN A 287 -12.68 5.04 27.01
CA GLN A 287 -12.22 3.68 26.77
C GLN A 287 -11.87 3.50 25.29
N LYS A 288 -10.65 3.02 24.99
CA LYS A 288 -10.26 2.61 23.63
C LYS A 288 -10.82 1.22 23.35
N MET A 289 -11.51 1.09 22.22
CA MET A 289 -12.23 -0.12 21.84
C MET A 289 -12.00 -0.46 20.37
N ILE A 290 -12.01 -1.75 20.08
CA ILE A 290 -12.01 -2.31 18.73
C ILE A 290 -13.18 -3.28 18.60
N ARG A 291 -13.84 -3.27 17.44
CA ARG A 291 -14.88 -4.21 17.06
C ARG A 291 -14.34 -5.15 15.98
N LEU A 292 -14.48 -6.43 16.22
CA LEU A 292 -14.03 -7.51 15.36
C LEU A 292 -15.21 -8.41 15.00
N GLN A 293 -15.09 -9.14 13.91
CA GLN A 293 -16.06 -10.14 13.53
C GLN A 293 -15.39 -11.45 13.13
N ASN A 294 -15.85 -12.53 13.75
CA ASN A 294 -15.44 -13.89 13.41
C ASN A 294 -16.21 -14.37 12.17
N PRO A 295 -15.52 -14.74 11.06
CA PRO A 295 -16.16 -15.25 9.86
C PRO A 295 -16.83 -16.63 10.03
N TRP A 296 -16.70 -17.30 11.18
CA TRP A 296 -17.51 -18.47 11.49
C TRP A 296 -18.94 -18.11 11.90
N GLY A 297 -19.20 -16.84 12.19
CA GLY A 297 -20.48 -16.40 12.74
C GLY A 297 -20.78 -17.03 14.10
N GLU A 298 -19.77 -17.50 14.83
CA GLU A 298 -19.88 -18.05 16.17
C GLU A 298 -18.52 -17.88 16.87
N LYS A 299 -18.46 -18.18 18.18
CA LYS A 299 -17.26 -18.02 19.03
C LYS A 299 -16.76 -16.58 19.09
N GLU A 300 -17.39 -15.83 19.99
CA GLU A 300 -17.08 -14.44 20.29
C GLU A 300 -16.21 -14.31 21.54
N TRP A 301 -15.63 -13.12 21.72
CA TRP A 301 -14.93 -12.74 22.94
C TRP A 301 -15.86 -12.84 24.15
N ASN A 302 -15.42 -13.55 25.20
CA ASN A 302 -16.20 -13.75 26.44
C ASN A 302 -15.65 -12.99 27.66
N GLY A 303 -14.68 -12.10 27.46
CA GLY A 303 -14.08 -11.29 28.53
C GLY A 303 -14.79 -9.95 28.76
N PRO A 304 -14.09 -8.96 29.36
CA PRO A 304 -14.64 -7.62 29.58
C PRO A 304 -15.15 -6.98 28.28
N TRP A 305 -16.29 -6.30 28.36
CA TRP A 305 -16.98 -5.67 27.22
C TRP A 305 -17.47 -6.63 26.12
N SER A 306 -17.52 -7.94 26.39
CA SER A 306 -18.29 -8.89 25.58
C SER A 306 -19.78 -8.50 25.51
N ASP A 307 -20.54 -9.09 24.60
CA ASP A 307 -21.93 -8.68 24.32
C ASP A 307 -22.85 -8.71 25.55
N GLY A 308 -22.65 -9.68 26.45
CA GLY A 308 -23.39 -9.82 27.72
C GLY A 308 -22.75 -9.12 28.94
N SER A 309 -21.66 -8.38 28.76
CA SER A 309 -20.84 -7.81 29.84
C SER A 309 -21.55 -6.67 30.60
N ALA A 310 -21.40 -6.65 31.93
CA ALA A 310 -21.98 -5.62 32.79
C ALA A 310 -21.32 -4.24 32.59
N GLU A 311 -20.12 -4.21 32.02
CA GLU A 311 -19.36 -3.00 31.73
C GLU A 311 -20.11 -2.05 30.79
N TRP A 312 -20.98 -2.58 29.91
CA TRP A 312 -21.88 -1.79 29.07
C TRP A 312 -22.88 -0.93 29.87
N LEU A 313 -23.11 -1.20 31.16
CA LEU A 313 -23.94 -0.34 32.03
C LEU A 313 -23.32 1.06 32.23
N GLN A 314 -22.05 1.24 31.90
CA GLN A 314 -21.32 2.52 32.00
C GLN A 314 -21.53 3.42 30.76
N VAL A 315 -22.29 2.97 29.76
CA VAL A 315 -22.56 3.69 28.52
C VAL A 315 -24.07 3.88 28.36
N THR A 316 -24.52 5.10 28.06
CA THR A 316 -25.93 5.38 27.77
C THR A 316 -26.47 4.65 26.54
N ASP A 317 -27.75 4.27 26.56
CA ASP A 317 -28.40 3.55 25.44
C ASP A 317 -28.36 4.31 24.12
N ALA A 318 -28.45 5.65 24.15
CA ALA A 318 -28.29 6.49 22.96
C ALA A 318 -26.90 6.34 22.31
N ARG A 319 -25.85 6.23 23.13
CA ARG A 319 -24.47 5.98 22.67
C ARG A 319 -24.30 4.55 22.19
N LYS A 320 -24.85 3.56 22.89
CA LYS A 320 -24.87 2.16 22.44
C LYS A 320 -25.45 2.04 21.03
N LYS A 321 -26.58 2.71 20.79
CA LYS A 321 -27.22 2.77 19.47
C LYS A 321 -26.35 3.47 18.42
N THR A 322 -25.63 4.53 18.79
CA THR A 322 -24.72 5.26 17.88
C THR A 322 -23.48 4.45 17.51
N ILE A 323 -22.98 3.66 18.46
CA ILE A 323 -21.80 2.80 18.29
C ILE A 323 -22.18 1.49 17.57
N GLY A 324 -23.48 1.19 17.46
CA GLY A 324 -23.99 0.01 16.80
C GLY A 324 -23.71 -1.25 17.61
N ILE A 325 -23.93 -1.19 18.93
CA ILE A 325 -23.89 -2.39 19.77
C ILE A 325 -25.19 -3.15 19.53
N THR A 326 -25.04 -4.32 18.92
CA THR A 326 -26.02 -5.40 18.91
C THR A 326 -25.60 -6.40 20.00
N VAL A 327 -26.56 -7.05 20.65
CA VAL A 327 -26.30 -8.11 21.63
C VAL A 327 -26.91 -9.35 21.01
N ASP A 328 -26.18 -9.97 20.09
CA ASP A 328 -26.65 -11.08 19.27
C ASP A 328 -25.46 -12.03 19.03
N GLU A 329 -25.65 -13.35 19.11
CA GLU A 329 -24.59 -14.33 18.75
C GLU A 329 -24.39 -14.36 17.23
N ASP A 330 -23.80 -13.30 16.71
CA ASP A 330 -23.65 -13.06 15.29
C ASP A 330 -22.21 -13.24 14.79
N GLY A 331 -21.26 -13.33 15.73
CA GLY A 331 -19.82 -13.42 15.50
C GLY A 331 -19.12 -12.05 15.59
N GLU A 332 -19.84 -10.94 15.62
CA GLU A 332 -19.33 -9.60 15.86
C GLU A 332 -19.24 -9.31 17.36
N PHE A 333 -18.12 -8.77 17.83
CA PHE A 333 -17.94 -8.43 19.23
C PHE A 333 -17.02 -7.22 19.41
N TRP A 334 -17.21 -6.51 20.52
CA TRP A 334 -16.28 -5.49 20.97
C TRP A 334 -15.29 -6.05 21.98
N MET A 335 -14.08 -5.52 21.98
CA MET A 335 -13.11 -5.77 23.04
C MET A 335 -12.27 -4.52 23.36
N PRO A 336 -11.76 -4.40 24.59
CA PRO A 336 -10.82 -3.36 24.97
C PRO A 336 -9.55 -3.39 24.13
N TRP A 337 -8.98 -2.23 23.82
CA TRP A 337 -7.75 -2.14 23.03
C TRP A 337 -6.56 -2.85 23.70
N ASN A 338 -6.43 -2.78 25.02
CA ASN A 338 -5.38 -3.47 25.76
C ASN A 338 -5.48 -5.00 25.64
N GLU A 339 -6.70 -5.55 25.65
CA GLU A 339 -6.91 -6.98 25.42
C GLU A 339 -6.56 -7.34 23.96
N PHE A 340 -6.96 -6.52 22.99
CA PHE A 340 -6.59 -6.73 21.59
C PHE A 340 -5.08 -6.83 21.42
N MET A 341 -4.33 -5.90 22.03
CA MET A 341 -2.87 -5.87 22.00
C MET A 341 -2.20 -7.09 22.66
N GLN A 342 -2.90 -7.75 23.60
CA GLN A 342 -2.41 -8.95 24.27
C GLN A 342 -2.52 -10.21 23.40
N TYR A 343 -3.59 -10.33 22.62
CA TYR A 343 -3.90 -11.56 21.88
C TYR A 343 -3.53 -11.50 20.39
N PHE A 344 -3.81 -10.38 19.71
CA PHE A 344 -3.62 -10.28 18.27
C PHE A 344 -2.16 -9.96 17.92
N THR A 345 -1.67 -10.56 16.83
CA THR A 345 -0.25 -10.48 16.43
C THR A 345 -0.06 -9.78 15.09
N ASP A 346 -1.02 -9.95 14.18
CA ASP A 346 -0.89 -9.51 12.79
C ASP A 346 -2.15 -8.79 12.32
N LEU A 347 -1.95 -7.76 11.51
CA LEU A 347 -2.99 -6.97 10.86
C LEU A 347 -2.72 -6.93 9.37
N SER A 348 -3.76 -7.06 8.56
CA SER A 348 -3.72 -6.75 7.14
C SER A 348 -4.63 -5.56 6.87
N VAL A 349 -4.04 -4.46 6.43
CA VAL A 349 -4.73 -3.19 6.16
C VAL A 349 -4.69 -2.93 4.67
N CYS A 350 -5.85 -2.81 4.03
CA CYS A 350 -5.97 -2.46 2.63
C CYS A 350 -6.48 -1.03 2.49
N GLN A 351 -5.56 -0.11 2.22
CA GLN A 351 -5.85 1.30 2.06
C GLN A 351 -6.49 1.57 0.70
N LEU A 352 -7.52 2.40 0.72
CA LEU A 352 -8.19 2.90 -0.48
C LEU A 352 -7.75 4.32 -0.73
N PHE A 353 -7.00 4.52 -1.82
CA PHE A 353 -6.66 5.85 -2.28
C PHE A 353 -7.76 6.34 -3.21
N GLU A 354 -8.56 7.31 -2.76
CA GLU A 354 -9.55 7.98 -3.61
C GLU A 354 -8.84 8.84 -4.68
N THR A 355 -8.53 8.21 -5.81
CA THR A 355 -7.84 8.82 -6.96
C THR A 355 -8.89 9.29 -7.97
N ALA A 356 -9.48 10.46 -7.73
CA ALA A 356 -10.57 10.93 -8.59
C ALA A 356 -10.09 11.28 -10.01
N LEU A 357 -10.92 11.01 -11.02
CA LEU A 357 -10.82 11.61 -12.36
C LEU A 357 -11.23 13.09 -12.36
N SER A 358 -11.94 13.56 -11.32
CA SER A 358 -12.40 14.94 -11.15
C SER A 358 -11.58 15.71 -10.10
N PRO A 359 -11.16 16.97 -10.35
CA PRO A 359 -10.31 17.75 -9.43
C PRO A 359 -10.93 18.11 -8.08
N LEU A 360 -12.25 17.99 -7.90
CA LEU A 360 -12.93 18.51 -6.70
C LEU A 360 -12.78 17.63 -5.45
N HIS A 361 -12.34 16.38 -5.58
CA HIS A 361 -12.28 15.40 -4.48
C HIS A 361 -11.03 14.51 -4.53
N LYS A 362 -9.87 15.04 -4.95
CA LYS A 362 -8.61 14.26 -4.90
C LYS A 362 -7.98 14.39 -3.51
N ASN A 363 -7.93 13.27 -2.77
CA ASN A 363 -7.11 13.17 -1.57
C ASN A 363 -5.67 12.78 -1.92
N PHE A 364 -5.47 12.01 -3.00
CA PHE A 364 -4.16 11.55 -3.46
C PHE A 364 -4.01 11.60 -4.97
N PHE A 365 -2.81 11.93 -5.42
CA PHE A 365 -2.34 11.65 -6.77
C PHE A 365 -1.78 10.23 -6.82
N GLU A 366 -2.04 9.54 -7.93
CA GLU A 366 -1.53 8.19 -8.20
C GLU A 366 -0.78 8.18 -9.54
N TRP A 367 0.39 7.54 -9.53
CA TRP A 367 1.14 7.23 -10.74
C TRP A 367 1.43 5.74 -10.78
N LYS A 368 1.19 5.13 -11.94
CA LYS A 368 1.34 3.69 -12.16
C LYS A 368 2.43 3.44 -13.19
N PHE A 369 3.32 2.50 -12.88
CA PHE A 369 4.39 2.06 -13.75
C PHE A 369 4.33 0.54 -13.88
N HIS A 370 4.18 0.06 -15.11
CA HIS A 370 4.31 -1.35 -15.43
C HIS A 370 5.75 -1.62 -15.83
N GLY A 371 6.35 -2.67 -15.28
CA GLY A 371 7.71 -3.06 -15.58
C GLY A 371 7.94 -4.55 -15.43
N GLU A 372 9.16 -4.97 -15.76
CA GLU A 372 9.61 -6.34 -15.59
C GLU A 372 11.04 -6.34 -15.03
N TRP A 373 11.33 -7.28 -14.13
CA TRP A 373 12.70 -7.68 -13.85
C TRP A 373 13.08 -8.71 -14.89
N LYS A 374 14.05 -8.38 -15.76
CA LYS A 374 14.48 -9.25 -16.84
C LYS A 374 15.97 -9.11 -17.07
N CYS A 375 16.64 -10.26 -17.17
CA CYS A 375 18.05 -10.34 -17.50
C CYS A 375 18.23 -10.35 -19.03
N ASP A 376 19.06 -9.47 -19.57
CA ASP A 376 19.39 -9.38 -21.01
C ASP A 376 20.53 -10.35 -21.40
N GLY A 377 20.57 -11.54 -20.80
CA GLY A 377 21.59 -12.58 -21.03
C GLY A 377 22.98 -12.31 -20.43
N LYS A 378 23.35 -11.05 -20.17
CA LYS A 378 24.56 -10.67 -19.43
C LYS A 378 24.20 -9.81 -18.21
N SER A 379 24.45 -10.38 -17.02
CA SER A 379 24.23 -9.71 -15.74
C SER A 379 25.03 -8.41 -15.64
N GLY A 380 24.39 -7.32 -15.22
CA GLY A 380 25.03 -6.00 -15.12
C GLY A 380 25.24 -5.28 -16.45
N SER A 381 24.71 -5.81 -17.56
CA SER A 381 24.70 -5.06 -18.83
C SER A 381 23.84 -3.80 -18.72
N PRO A 382 24.05 -2.76 -19.55
CA PRO A 382 23.26 -1.53 -19.50
C PRO A 382 21.74 -1.74 -19.61
N ASN A 383 21.32 -2.82 -20.26
CA ASN A 383 19.90 -3.17 -20.44
C ASN A 383 19.37 -4.18 -19.42
N ASP A 384 20.23 -4.73 -18.56
CA ASP A 384 19.79 -5.63 -17.48
C ASP A 384 18.88 -4.87 -16.50
N ARG A 385 17.77 -5.49 -16.12
CA ARG A 385 16.80 -4.96 -15.15
C ARG A 385 16.57 -5.88 -13.97
N ALA A 386 17.27 -7.02 -13.87
CA ALA A 386 17.11 -7.99 -12.78
C ALA A 386 18.33 -7.95 -11.83
N GLY A 387 18.51 -6.81 -11.16
CA GLY A 387 19.72 -6.48 -10.40
C GLY A 387 19.83 -7.09 -9.00
N GLY A 388 18.73 -7.53 -8.40
CA GLY A 388 18.67 -8.01 -7.01
C GLY A 388 18.72 -6.87 -5.98
N CYS A 389 18.77 -7.23 -4.69
CA CYS A 389 18.78 -6.30 -3.56
C CYS A 389 20.17 -5.69 -3.29
N LEU A 390 20.28 -4.84 -2.26
CA LEU A 390 21.54 -4.19 -1.85
C LEU A 390 22.67 -5.16 -1.49
N ASN A 391 22.36 -6.43 -1.17
CA ASN A 391 23.39 -7.47 -0.98
C ASN A 391 24.21 -7.72 -2.26
N PHE A 392 23.71 -7.31 -3.42
CA PHE A 392 24.34 -7.44 -4.73
C PHE A 392 24.70 -6.07 -5.30
N LEU A 393 25.59 -5.34 -4.60
CA LEU A 393 25.97 -3.95 -4.93
C LEU A 393 26.37 -3.74 -6.40
N ALA A 394 27.04 -4.72 -7.01
CA ALA A 394 27.49 -4.66 -8.41
C ALA A 394 26.34 -4.59 -9.43
N THR A 395 25.19 -5.20 -9.12
CA THR A 395 24.05 -5.30 -10.06
C THR A 395 22.83 -4.53 -9.59
N PHE A 396 22.75 -4.14 -8.31
CA PHE A 396 21.61 -3.45 -7.70
C PHE A 396 21.09 -2.25 -8.51
N CYS A 397 21.98 -1.38 -9.00
CA CYS A 397 21.59 -0.21 -9.79
C CYS A 397 21.08 -0.56 -11.21
N SER A 398 21.14 -1.82 -11.63
CA SER A 398 20.56 -2.29 -12.90
C SER A 398 19.03 -2.35 -12.81
N ASN A 399 18.45 -2.50 -11.62
CA ASN A 399 16.99 -2.51 -11.43
C ASN A 399 16.31 -1.26 -12.03
N PRO A 400 15.01 -1.33 -12.37
CA PRO A 400 14.23 -0.16 -12.75
C PRO A 400 14.34 0.96 -11.70
N GLN A 401 14.41 2.22 -12.15
CA GLN A 401 14.64 3.39 -11.28
C GLN A 401 13.56 4.43 -11.54
N TYR A 402 12.84 4.82 -10.49
CA TYR A 402 11.75 5.78 -10.57
C TYR A 402 12.08 7.02 -9.75
N ARG A 403 12.35 8.12 -10.44
CA ARG A 403 12.67 9.41 -9.83
C ARG A 403 11.38 10.14 -9.47
N PHE A 404 11.26 10.66 -8.26
CA PHE A 404 10.18 11.56 -7.84
C PHE A 404 10.74 12.75 -7.04
N ASP A 405 9.98 13.85 -7.01
CA ASP A 405 10.36 15.12 -6.40
C ASP A 405 9.42 15.45 -5.23
N VAL A 406 9.97 15.73 -4.06
CA VAL A 406 9.24 16.23 -2.89
C VAL A 406 9.42 17.73 -2.82
N THR A 407 8.31 18.49 -2.83
CA THR A 407 8.34 19.95 -2.95
C THR A 407 8.41 20.68 -1.61
N GLU A 408 7.97 20.04 -0.53
CA GLU A 408 7.87 20.61 0.82
C GLU A 408 8.41 19.63 1.86
N ASP A 409 8.95 20.18 2.95
CA ASP A 409 9.42 19.36 4.06
C ASP A 409 8.26 18.70 4.80
N ARG A 410 8.58 17.57 5.44
CA ARG A 410 7.62 16.74 6.19
C ARG A 410 6.47 16.22 5.32
N SER A 411 6.74 15.97 4.04
CA SER A 411 5.77 15.37 3.12
C SER A 411 5.70 13.86 3.31
N GLU A 412 4.57 13.28 2.88
CA GLU A 412 4.37 11.83 2.83
C GLU A 412 4.27 11.32 1.39
N VAL A 413 4.92 10.19 1.14
CA VAL A 413 4.84 9.46 -0.12
C VAL A 413 4.69 7.98 0.20
N MET A 414 3.75 7.31 -0.44
CA MET A 414 3.52 5.88 -0.27
C MET A 414 3.83 5.15 -1.56
N LEU A 415 4.57 4.04 -1.45
CA LEU A 415 5.02 3.24 -2.56
C LEU A 415 4.42 1.85 -2.44
N ALA A 416 3.77 1.36 -3.49
CA ALA A 416 3.22 0.02 -3.55
C ALA A 416 3.82 -0.73 -4.74
N LEU A 417 4.43 -1.88 -4.47
CA LEU A 417 4.97 -2.77 -5.47
C LEU A 417 4.16 -4.07 -5.45
N SER A 418 3.59 -4.43 -6.60
CA SER A 418 2.85 -5.68 -6.77
C SER A 418 3.46 -6.47 -7.92
N GLN A 419 3.64 -7.77 -7.77
CA GLN A 419 4.06 -8.66 -8.86
C GLN A 419 2.86 -9.41 -9.44
N ARG A 420 2.93 -9.75 -10.72
CA ARG A 420 1.88 -10.52 -11.38
C ARG A 420 1.93 -11.95 -10.88
N ASP A 421 0.77 -12.55 -10.68
CA ASP A 421 0.69 -13.98 -10.38
C ASP A 421 1.46 -14.78 -11.45
N PRO A 422 2.35 -15.71 -11.04
CA PRO A 422 3.09 -16.54 -11.97
C PRO A 422 2.16 -17.25 -12.96
N LEU A 423 2.65 -17.47 -14.18
CA LEU A 423 1.91 -18.24 -15.18
C LEU A 423 1.61 -19.63 -14.60
N ARG A 424 0.33 -19.95 -14.45
CA ARG A 424 -0.12 -21.25 -13.96
C ARG A 424 0.22 -22.35 -14.97
N THR A 425 1.35 -23.00 -14.79
CA THR A 425 1.63 -24.29 -15.43
C THR A 425 0.94 -25.39 -14.62
N GLY A 426 -0.30 -25.72 -14.98
CA GLY A 426 -1.12 -26.70 -14.26
C GLY A 426 -1.93 -26.08 -13.12
N LYS A 427 -2.24 -26.87 -12.08
CA LYS A 427 -3.06 -26.42 -10.93
C LYS A 427 -2.24 -26.00 -9.68
N SER A 428 -0.92 -26.21 -9.67
CA SER A 428 -0.03 -25.79 -8.58
C SER A 428 0.40 -24.32 -8.75
N ARG A 429 0.55 -23.59 -7.66
CA ARG A 429 1.04 -22.20 -7.67
C ARG A 429 2.57 -22.22 -7.54
N GLU A 430 3.27 -21.65 -8.51
CA GLU A 430 4.68 -21.31 -8.31
C GLU A 430 4.79 -20.25 -7.20
N PRO A 431 5.84 -20.30 -6.36
CA PRO A 431 6.04 -19.29 -5.33
C PRO A 431 6.34 -17.93 -5.96
N TYR A 432 5.93 -16.87 -5.28
CA TYR A 432 6.30 -15.51 -5.65
C TYR A 432 7.82 -15.30 -5.46
N VAL A 433 8.43 -14.55 -6.37
CA VAL A 433 9.80 -14.06 -6.12
C VAL A 433 9.78 -13.11 -4.93
N THR A 434 10.86 -13.06 -4.17
CA THR A 434 10.92 -12.18 -3.00
C THR A 434 11.17 -10.75 -3.48
N ILE A 435 10.30 -9.80 -3.16
CA ILE A 435 10.34 -8.43 -3.68
C ILE A 435 10.50 -7.40 -2.56
N GLY A 436 11.07 -6.23 -2.90
CA GLY A 436 11.27 -5.13 -1.98
C GLY A 436 11.50 -3.79 -2.69
N ILE A 437 11.36 -2.69 -1.96
CA ILE A 437 11.51 -1.31 -2.46
C ILE A 437 12.66 -0.64 -1.71
N HIS A 438 13.56 0.01 -2.45
CA HIS A 438 14.62 0.85 -1.90
C HIS A 438 14.43 2.30 -2.32
N VAL A 439 14.64 3.23 -1.40
CA VAL A 439 14.52 4.67 -1.69
C VAL A 439 15.78 5.40 -1.28
N MET A 440 16.31 6.20 -2.19
CA MET A 440 17.51 7.01 -1.96
C MET A 440 17.20 8.48 -2.24
N LYS A 441 17.71 9.39 -1.40
CA LYS A 441 17.78 10.82 -1.74
C LYS A 441 18.95 11.02 -2.70
N VAL A 442 18.72 11.73 -3.79
CA VAL A 442 19.71 11.94 -4.85
C VAL A 442 19.82 13.42 -5.20
N GLU A 443 20.77 13.71 -6.08
CA GLU A 443 21.12 15.06 -6.48
C GLU A 443 19.94 15.80 -7.12
N SER A 444 19.76 17.07 -6.74
CA SER A 444 18.61 17.90 -7.11
C SER A 444 18.47 18.12 -8.63
N ASN A 445 19.56 17.98 -9.39
CA ASN A 445 19.57 18.08 -10.85
C ASN A 445 19.67 16.71 -11.56
N ARG A 446 19.57 15.59 -10.85
CA ARG A 446 19.66 14.25 -11.44
C ARG A 446 18.54 14.00 -12.45
N LYS A 447 18.93 13.62 -13.66
CA LYS A 447 18.05 13.29 -14.81
C LYS A 447 18.31 11.90 -15.41
N TYR A 448 19.39 11.25 -14.99
CA TYR A 448 19.86 9.98 -15.54
C TYR A 448 20.01 8.96 -14.43
N ARG A 449 20.12 7.69 -14.83
CA ARG A 449 20.23 6.53 -13.93
C ARG A 449 21.39 6.70 -12.94
N VAL A 450 21.19 6.17 -11.75
CA VAL A 450 22.24 5.95 -10.74
C VAL A 450 22.96 4.66 -11.08
N HIS A 451 24.28 4.63 -10.95
CA HIS A 451 25.11 3.44 -11.21
C HIS A 451 25.82 2.92 -9.94
N GLN A 452 25.76 3.66 -8.83
CA GLN A 452 26.26 3.23 -7.53
C GLN A 452 25.21 3.50 -6.46
N PRO A 453 24.91 2.51 -5.60
CA PRO A 453 24.00 2.74 -4.49
C PRO A 453 24.56 3.82 -3.57
N THR A 454 23.68 4.67 -3.08
CA THR A 454 23.94 5.57 -1.95
C THR A 454 23.22 5.05 -0.72
N GLU A 455 23.42 5.71 0.41
CA GLU A 455 22.64 5.41 1.62
C GLU A 455 21.13 5.49 1.33
N ALA A 456 20.42 4.43 1.71
CA ALA A 456 18.97 4.36 1.58
C ALA A 456 18.34 5.17 2.71
N ILE A 457 17.38 6.03 2.35
CA ILE A 457 16.57 6.74 3.35
C ILE A 457 15.47 5.86 3.92
N ALA A 458 15.07 4.83 3.18
CA ALA A 458 14.07 3.85 3.57
C ALA A 458 14.15 2.63 2.67
N THR A 459 13.82 1.48 3.26
CA THR A 459 13.74 0.18 2.59
C THR A 459 12.51 -0.53 3.11
N SER A 460 11.73 -1.16 2.22
CA SER A 460 10.63 -2.02 2.65
C SER A 460 11.16 -3.35 3.18
N ASP A 461 10.36 -4.04 3.99
CA ASP A 461 10.58 -5.47 4.21
C ASP A 461 10.56 -6.21 2.87
N TYR A 462 11.43 -7.22 2.77
CA TYR A 462 11.44 -8.14 1.65
C TYR A 462 10.51 -9.31 1.96
N ALA A 463 9.60 -9.60 1.04
CA ALA A 463 8.63 -10.67 1.21
C ALA A 463 8.43 -11.46 -0.08
N SER A 464 8.28 -12.79 0.07
CA SER A 464 7.76 -13.68 -0.98
C SER A 464 6.23 -13.58 -0.96
N SER A 465 5.73 -12.41 -1.37
CA SER A 465 4.31 -12.06 -1.38
C SER A 465 3.91 -11.40 -2.70
N ARG A 466 2.61 -11.33 -2.99
CA ARG A 466 2.10 -10.64 -4.18
C ARG A 466 2.45 -9.15 -4.14
N SER A 467 2.43 -8.52 -2.97
CA SER A 467 2.71 -7.09 -2.84
C SER A 467 3.48 -6.73 -1.58
N VAL A 468 4.25 -5.66 -1.69
CA VAL A 468 4.91 -4.96 -0.58
C VAL A 468 4.58 -3.48 -0.63
N PHE A 469 4.56 -2.86 0.55
CA PHE A 469 4.22 -1.46 0.74
C PHE A 469 5.32 -0.75 1.52
N LEU A 470 5.54 0.53 1.22
CA LEU A 470 6.46 1.39 1.94
C LEU A 470 5.86 2.79 2.12
N HIS A 471 5.57 3.15 3.37
CA HIS A 471 5.10 4.49 3.73
C HIS A 471 6.28 5.37 4.15
N LEU A 472 6.65 6.32 3.30
CA LEU A 472 7.67 7.32 3.60
C LEU A 472 7.03 8.49 4.35
N LYS A 473 7.28 8.56 5.66
CA LYS A 473 6.84 9.68 6.52
C LYS A 473 7.95 10.70 6.67
N ASN A 474 7.57 11.96 6.90
CA ASN A 474 8.51 13.05 7.22
C ASN A 474 9.61 13.29 6.17
N LEU A 475 9.32 13.10 4.88
CA LEU A 475 10.30 13.37 3.82
C LEU A 475 10.64 14.86 3.76
N ILE A 476 11.92 15.16 3.73
CA ILE A 476 12.42 16.50 3.46
C ILE A 476 12.32 16.81 1.96
N LYS A 477 12.25 18.10 1.62
CA LYS A 477 12.27 18.57 0.25
C LYS A 477 13.53 18.06 -0.47
N GLY A 478 13.33 17.58 -1.69
CA GLY A 478 14.43 17.06 -2.49
C GLY A 478 13.99 16.12 -3.59
N ARG A 479 14.97 15.52 -4.25
CA ARG A 479 14.77 14.52 -5.29
C ARG A 479 15.12 13.14 -4.74
N TYR A 480 14.29 12.17 -5.09
CA TYR A 480 14.40 10.80 -4.65
C TYR A 480 14.37 9.85 -5.84
N ILE A 481 14.94 8.66 -5.66
CA ILE A 481 14.79 7.53 -6.58
C ILE A 481 14.32 6.32 -5.77
N ALA A 482 13.20 5.74 -6.21
CA ALA A 482 12.74 4.44 -5.76
C ALA A 482 13.19 3.34 -6.74
N LEU A 483 13.71 2.24 -6.21
CA LEU A 483 14.08 1.03 -6.95
C LEU A 483 13.20 -0.13 -6.46
N PRO A 484 12.23 -0.60 -7.27
CA PRO A 484 11.63 -1.90 -7.05
C PRO A 484 12.63 -2.99 -7.45
N THR A 485 12.82 -3.95 -6.57
CA THR A 485 13.86 -4.98 -6.72
C THR A 485 13.31 -6.34 -6.32
N THR A 486 13.84 -7.39 -6.95
CA THR A 486 13.81 -8.73 -6.37
C THR A 486 14.91 -8.89 -5.32
N PHE A 487 14.82 -9.90 -4.47
CA PHE A 487 15.85 -10.21 -3.50
C PHE A 487 17.10 -10.75 -4.22
N ALA A 488 16.93 -11.79 -5.03
CA ALA A 488 18.02 -12.37 -5.80
C ALA A 488 18.10 -11.72 -7.20
N PRO A 489 19.31 -11.53 -7.75
CA PRO A 489 19.46 -11.07 -9.13
C PRO A 489 18.98 -12.15 -10.11
N ARG A 490 18.69 -11.74 -11.35
CA ARG A 490 18.27 -12.60 -12.48
C ARG A 490 16.91 -13.29 -12.33
N GLU A 491 16.17 -13.00 -11.28
CA GLU A 491 14.77 -13.41 -11.18
C GLU A 491 13.91 -12.67 -12.21
N TYR A 492 12.90 -13.35 -12.74
CA TYR A 492 11.93 -12.77 -13.67
C TYR A 492 10.57 -12.63 -13.01
N ALA A 493 10.01 -11.43 -13.06
CA ALA A 493 8.62 -11.17 -12.75
C ALA A 493 8.17 -9.84 -13.39
N GLU A 494 6.92 -9.81 -13.82
CA GLU A 494 6.23 -8.56 -14.18
C GLU A 494 5.74 -7.89 -12.90
N PHE A 495 5.89 -6.57 -12.81
CA PHE A 495 5.47 -5.79 -11.65
C PHE A 495 4.68 -4.54 -12.03
N LEU A 496 3.83 -4.14 -11.08
CA LEU A 496 3.10 -2.88 -11.04
C LEU A 496 3.66 -2.07 -9.88
N PHE A 497 4.30 -0.95 -10.18
CA PHE A 497 4.80 -0.01 -9.19
C PHE A 497 3.92 1.24 -9.15
N ARG A 498 3.38 1.55 -7.97
CA ARG A 498 2.44 2.65 -7.75
C ARG A 498 3.01 3.62 -6.73
N ILE A 499 2.90 4.90 -7.03
CA ILE A 499 3.31 5.99 -6.15
C ILE A 499 2.07 6.80 -5.80
N TYR A 500 1.87 7.02 -4.50
CA TYR A 500 0.78 7.84 -3.97
C TYR A 500 1.35 9.01 -3.19
N SER A 501 0.78 10.20 -3.39
CA SER A 501 1.12 11.38 -2.59
C SER A 501 -0.04 12.37 -2.60
N GLU A 502 -0.22 13.12 -1.51
CA GLU A 502 -1.21 14.20 -1.42
C GLU A 502 -0.89 15.34 -2.39
N ARG A 503 0.37 15.43 -2.82
CA ARG A 503 0.86 16.46 -3.74
C ARG A 503 1.49 15.84 -4.97
N ASN A 504 1.53 16.60 -6.05
CA ASN A 504 2.17 16.14 -7.29
C ASN A 504 3.69 16.01 -7.09
N CYS A 505 4.22 14.78 -7.20
CA CYS A 505 5.65 14.50 -7.04
C CYS A 505 6.37 14.20 -8.38
N TYR A 506 5.71 14.43 -9.53
CA TYR A 506 6.26 14.34 -10.89
C TYR A 506 7.14 13.10 -11.16
N PRO A 507 6.66 11.88 -10.86
CA PRO A 507 7.49 10.69 -10.98
C PRO A 507 7.80 10.36 -12.44
N LYS A 508 9.03 9.88 -12.68
CA LYS A 508 9.53 9.49 -14.00
C LYS A 508 10.47 8.29 -13.90
N GLN A 509 10.34 7.34 -14.81
CA GLN A 509 11.32 6.27 -14.96
C GLN A 509 12.61 6.80 -15.59
N LEU A 510 13.75 6.40 -15.03
CA LEU A 510 15.07 6.74 -15.54
C LEU A 510 15.58 5.62 -16.47
N GLU A 511 15.57 5.91 -17.77
CA GLU A 511 16.01 4.98 -18.81
C GLU A 511 17.43 5.27 -19.31
N LYS A 512 17.81 6.55 -19.35
CA LYS A 512 19.09 6.99 -19.90
C LYS A 512 20.17 6.96 -18.83
N HIS A 513 21.34 6.45 -19.20
CA HIS A 513 22.52 6.38 -18.33
C HIS A 513 23.31 7.69 -18.27
N ILE A 514 23.42 8.40 -19.39
CA ILE A 514 24.18 9.65 -19.51
C ILE A 514 23.49 10.63 -20.48
N PRO A 515 23.86 11.92 -20.48
CA PRO A 515 23.45 12.87 -21.51
C PRO A 515 23.80 12.41 -22.93
N LYS A 516 22.91 12.69 -23.90
CA LYS A 516 23.19 12.42 -25.33
C LYS A 516 24.37 13.31 -25.79
N CYS A 517 25.37 12.70 -26.44
CA CYS A 517 26.39 13.45 -27.19
C CYS A 517 25.87 13.74 -28.61
N ASN A 518 25.74 15.01 -28.97
CA ASN A 518 25.16 15.43 -30.25
C ASN A 518 26.12 15.33 -31.47
N LEU A 519 27.33 14.78 -31.31
CA LEU A 519 28.36 14.78 -32.37
C LEU A 519 29.14 13.46 -32.40
N THR A 520 29.42 12.97 -33.61
CA THR A 520 30.11 11.70 -33.93
C THR A 520 31.59 11.64 -33.51
N LEU A 521 32.19 12.79 -33.14
CA LEU A 521 33.58 12.91 -32.69
C LEU A 521 33.72 13.26 -31.19
N CYS A 522 32.65 13.13 -30.42
CA CYS A 522 32.69 13.45 -29.00
C CYS A 522 33.38 12.34 -28.20
N ARG A 523 34.49 12.67 -27.50
CA ARG A 523 35.01 11.86 -26.38
C ARG A 523 33.86 11.50 -25.44
N ARG A 524 33.78 10.23 -25.04
CA ARG A 524 32.75 9.72 -24.11
C ARG A 524 32.89 10.45 -22.76
N VAL A 525 31.78 10.60 -22.04
CA VAL A 525 31.82 11.02 -20.64
C VAL A 525 32.62 9.97 -19.89
N SER A 526 33.62 10.41 -19.13
CA SER A 526 34.52 9.52 -18.38
C SER A 526 34.34 9.69 -16.88
N TYR A 527 33.88 10.85 -16.43
CA TYR A 527 33.86 11.21 -15.02
C TYR A 527 32.49 11.73 -14.60
N VAL A 528 32.06 11.30 -13.43
CA VAL A 528 30.86 11.78 -12.74
C VAL A 528 31.31 12.54 -11.51
N THR A 529 30.83 13.77 -11.36
CA THR A 529 31.18 14.62 -10.23
C THR A 529 29.93 14.99 -9.46
N ARG A 530 29.99 14.80 -8.15
CA ARG A 530 29.00 15.23 -7.17
C ARG A 530 29.56 16.41 -6.39
N VAL A 531 28.80 17.49 -6.33
CA VAL A 531 29.08 18.67 -5.50
C VAL A 531 27.94 18.84 -4.50
N THR A 532 28.23 18.76 -3.21
CA THR A 532 27.26 19.01 -2.14
C THR A 532 27.48 20.39 -1.56
N LEU A 533 26.49 21.27 -1.71
CA LEU A 533 26.46 22.58 -1.07
C LEU A 533 26.02 22.40 0.38
N VAL A 534 26.92 22.67 1.33
CA VAL A 534 26.67 22.48 2.77
C VAL A 534 26.08 23.74 3.36
N ALA A 535 26.88 24.80 3.40
CA ALA A 535 26.52 26.07 4.03
C ALA A 535 27.33 27.23 3.44
N ALA A 536 26.87 28.46 3.67
CA ALA A 536 27.62 29.67 3.41
C ALA A 536 27.58 30.59 4.64
N LYS A 537 28.64 31.36 4.83
CA LYS A 537 28.73 32.40 5.86
C LYS A 537 29.07 33.70 5.18
N PHE A 538 28.30 34.74 5.46
CA PHE A 538 28.51 36.05 4.87
C PHE A 538 29.10 36.99 5.92
N GLU A 539 30.14 37.73 5.54
CA GLU A 539 30.77 38.69 6.44
C GLU A 539 29.86 39.91 6.60
N ALA A 540 29.59 40.28 7.85
CA ALA A 540 28.69 41.37 8.20
C ALA A 540 29.34 42.74 7.91
N ASN A 541 29.59 43.08 6.65
CA ASN A 541 29.97 44.44 6.28
C ASN A 541 28.70 45.30 6.19
N ARG A 542 28.24 45.76 7.37
CA ARG A 542 26.93 46.38 7.64
C ARG A 542 26.60 47.64 6.81
N GLU A 543 27.55 48.23 6.08
CA GLU A 543 27.32 49.51 5.38
C GLU A 543 27.06 49.39 3.87
N LYS A 544 27.38 48.26 3.21
CA LYS A 544 27.18 48.11 1.74
C LYS A 544 26.08 47.14 1.32
N LEU A 545 25.61 46.27 2.24
CA LEU A 545 24.61 45.25 1.90
C LEU A 545 23.16 45.62 2.26
N LEU A 546 22.93 46.58 3.15
CA LEU A 546 21.61 46.82 3.73
C LEU A 546 21.27 48.32 3.76
N ILE A 547 20.79 48.85 2.65
CA ILE A 547 19.89 50.00 2.69
C ILE A 547 18.53 49.46 2.24
N TYR A 548 17.56 49.57 3.14
CA TYR A 548 16.15 49.15 3.07
C TYR A 548 15.77 47.82 3.76
N VAL A 549 15.49 47.97 5.07
CA VAL A 549 14.41 47.33 5.87
C VAL A 549 14.54 45.84 6.25
N ASN A 550 15.08 45.60 7.45
CA ASN A 550 14.55 44.76 8.56
C ASN A 550 13.64 43.53 8.32
N LEU A 551 13.76 42.80 7.22
CA LEU A 551 13.03 41.55 6.95
C LEU A 551 13.94 40.52 6.28
N ALA A 552 13.71 39.23 6.57
CA ALA A 552 14.50 38.07 6.17
C ALA A 552 15.06 38.12 4.74
N ALA A 553 16.33 38.54 4.59
CA ALA A 553 17.04 38.48 3.33
C ALA A 553 17.27 37.02 2.95
N ARG A 554 16.93 36.69 1.71
CA ARG A 554 16.90 35.32 1.18
C ARG A 554 18.04 35.12 0.18
N ILE A 555 18.80 34.06 0.33
CA ILE A 555 20.01 33.80 -0.47
C ILE A 555 19.96 32.44 -1.14
N TYR A 556 20.50 32.35 -2.35
CA TYR A 556 20.70 31.08 -3.06
C TYR A 556 22.05 31.08 -3.76
N CYS A 557 22.57 29.89 -4.05
CA CYS A 557 23.80 29.70 -4.77
C CYS A 557 23.53 29.17 -6.19
N MET A 558 24.30 29.65 -7.14
CA MET A 558 24.37 29.16 -8.51
C MET A 558 25.67 28.41 -8.69
N LEU A 559 25.59 27.12 -9.00
CA LEU A 559 26.73 26.33 -9.47
C LEU A 559 26.76 26.39 -10.99
N ILE A 560 27.86 26.90 -11.54
CA ILE A 560 28.04 27.16 -12.97
C ILE A 560 29.23 26.36 -13.47
N ILE A 561 28.97 25.51 -14.46
CA ILE A 561 29.96 24.66 -15.12
C ILE A 561 29.74 24.76 -16.60
N ASP A 562 30.68 25.37 -17.31
CA ASP A 562 30.56 25.73 -18.72
C ASP A 562 29.22 26.46 -19.02
N LYS A 563 28.29 25.77 -19.70
CA LYS A 563 26.94 26.26 -20.05
C LYS A 563 25.85 25.75 -19.10
N ILE A 564 26.18 24.84 -18.20
CA ILE A 564 25.24 24.25 -17.24
C ILE A 564 25.20 25.16 -16.01
N ARG A 565 24.00 25.62 -15.67
CA ARG A 565 23.73 26.42 -14.48
C ARG A 565 22.71 25.69 -13.62
N VAL A 566 23.04 25.49 -12.35
CA VAL A 566 22.16 24.85 -11.39
C VAL A 566 21.97 25.77 -10.19
N ARG A 567 20.71 25.97 -9.79
CA ARG A 567 20.30 26.86 -8.71
C ARG A 567 19.98 26.02 -7.46
N SER A 568 20.48 26.44 -6.30
CA SER A 568 20.08 25.89 -5.01
C SER A 568 18.70 26.36 -4.57
N SER A 569 18.12 25.68 -3.57
CA SER A 569 17.01 26.29 -2.85
C SER A 569 17.43 27.61 -2.19
N THR A 570 16.44 28.41 -1.82
CA THR A 570 16.67 29.68 -1.14
C THR A 570 16.70 29.45 0.37
N ALA A 571 17.77 29.88 1.03
CA ALA A 571 17.95 29.85 2.48
C ALA A 571 17.91 31.27 3.07
N ASP A 572 17.76 31.39 4.39
CA ASP A 572 17.86 32.67 5.08
C ASP A 572 19.32 33.10 5.18
N LEU A 573 19.61 34.39 4.98
CA LEU A 573 20.98 34.92 4.98
C LEU A 573 21.73 34.65 6.30
N ASN A 574 21.01 34.65 7.42
CA ASN A 574 21.56 34.42 8.76
C ASN A 574 21.80 32.93 9.07
N ASP A 575 21.17 32.03 8.33
CA ASP A 575 21.28 30.57 8.49
C ASP A 575 21.29 29.91 7.10
N ALA A 576 22.33 30.23 6.33
CA ALA A 576 22.46 29.77 4.96
C ALA A 576 23.00 28.34 4.90
N THR A 577 22.14 27.38 5.24
CA THR A 577 22.42 25.93 5.18
C THR A 577 21.52 25.26 4.15
N TRP A 578 22.10 24.35 3.35
CA TRP A 578 21.38 23.67 2.25
C TRP A 578 21.46 22.15 2.34
N ASN A 579 22.66 21.61 2.51
CA ASN A 579 22.94 20.17 2.38
C ASN A 579 22.35 19.57 1.09
N GLU A 580 22.52 20.28 -0.02
CA GLU A 580 21.98 19.92 -1.34
C GLU A 580 23.09 19.42 -2.26
N SER A 581 22.89 18.25 -2.87
CA SER A 581 23.86 17.66 -3.81
C SER A 581 23.47 17.88 -5.26
N TYR A 582 24.49 18.04 -6.12
CA TYR A 582 24.39 18.29 -7.54
C TYR A 582 25.32 17.35 -8.31
N ILE A 583 24.86 16.80 -9.44
CA ILE A 583 25.64 15.90 -10.29
C ILE A 583 26.00 16.56 -11.63
N PHE A 584 27.23 16.35 -12.06
CA PHE A 584 27.78 16.80 -13.33
C PHE A 584 28.50 15.66 -14.05
N TYR A 585 28.44 15.69 -15.38
CA TYR A 585 29.03 14.67 -16.26
C TYR A 585 30.13 15.33 -17.08
N GLN A 586 31.37 14.88 -16.91
CA GLN A 586 32.53 15.51 -17.53
C GLN A 586 33.41 14.53 -18.31
N LYS A 587 34.23 15.09 -19.18
CA LYS A 587 35.18 14.37 -20.03
C LYS A 587 36.62 14.52 -19.54
N ASP A 588 36.91 15.63 -18.87
CA ASP A 588 38.26 15.99 -18.45
C ASP A 588 38.49 15.62 -16.99
N ARG A 589 39.74 15.30 -16.64
CA ARG A 589 40.18 14.99 -15.27
C ARG A 589 40.29 16.20 -14.35
N LYS A 590 40.21 17.41 -14.92
CA LYS A 590 40.25 18.67 -14.18
C LYS A 590 38.86 19.29 -14.19
N PHE A 591 38.28 19.39 -13.01
CA PHE A 591 36.96 19.94 -12.79
C PHE A 591 37.08 21.42 -12.42
N ARG A 592 36.64 22.31 -13.31
CA ARG A 592 36.57 23.75 -13.05
C ARG A 592 35.12 24.20 -12.96
N PHE A 593 34.76 24.87 -11.88
CA PHE A 593 33.41 25.38 -11.69
C PHE A 593 33.42 26.69 -10.93
N LYS A 594 32.38 27.48 -11.17
CA LYS A 594 32.12 28.72 -10.45
C LYS A 594 30.93 28.55 -9.54
N ILE A 595 31.03 29.05 -8.32
CA ILE A 595 29.89 29.22 -7.43
C ILE A 595 29.61 30.72 -7.25
N GLU A 596 28.36 31.12 -7.40
CA GLU A 596 27.92 32.50 -7.25
C GLU A 596 26.76 32.56 -6.25
N ALA A 597 26.87 33.36 -5.20
CA ALA A 597 25.81 33.58 -4.23
C ALA A 597 24.98 34.81 -4.63
N TYR A 598 23.65 34.67 -4.61
CA TYR A 598 22.70 35.70 -5.01
C TYR A 598 21.69 35.98 -3.91
N GLU A 599 21.45 37.25 -3.64
CA GLU A 599 20.33 37.72 -2.84
C GLU A 599 19.08 37.78 -3.73
N GLU A 600 18.03 37.06 -3.34
CA GLU A 600 16.75 37.01 -4.04
C GLU A 600 15.98 38.31 -3.83
N ARG A 601 15.58 38.98 -4.93
CA ARG A 601 14.92 40.28 -4.89
C ARG A 601 13.73 40.32 -5.85
N MET A 602 12.74 41.15 -5.53
CA MET A 602 11.48 41.24 -6.31
C MET A 602 11.67 41.66 -7.78
N ILE A 603 12.68 42.47 -8.09
CA ILE A 603 12.90 43.00 -9.46
C ILE A 603 14.06 42.30 -10.15
N ARG A 604 15.22 42.23 -9.49
CA ARG A 604 16.42 41.60 -10.03
C ARG A 604 17.33 41.15 -8.90
N ASP A 605 17.65 39.86 -8.91
CA ASP A 605 18.55 39.25 -7.94
C ASP A 605 19.93 39.90 -7.99
N LYS A 606 20.53 40.12 -6.81
CA LYS A 606 21.82 40.79 -6.66
C LYS A 606 22.91 39.76 -6.40
N LEU A 607 23.96 39.75 -7.22
CA LEU A 607 25.17 38.96 -6.94
C LEU A 607 25.83 39.50 -5.67
N VAL A 608 25.99 38.61 -4.68
CA VAL A 608 26.67 38.89 -3.41
C VAL A 608 28.16 38.68 -3.57
N GLY A 609 28.55 37.55 -4.16
CA GLY A 609 29.93 37.23 -4.44
C GLY A 609 30.05 35.88 -5.14
N GLY A 610 31.24 35.59 -5.69
CA GLY A 610 31.52 34.32 -6.33
C GLY A 610 32.92 33.79 -6.05
N ALA A 611 33.11 32.51 -6.31
CA ALA A 611 34.39 31.83 -6.24
C ALA A 611 34.56 30.90 -7.44
N ASP A 612 35.75 30.92 -8.03
CA ASP A 612 36.19 29.96 -9.03
C ASP A 612 36.98 28.86 -8.35
N ILE A 613 36.62 27.60 -8.60
CA ILE A 613 37.18 26.42 -7.93
C ILE A 613 37.71 25.46 -9.01
N GLU A 614 38.93 24.97 -8.83
CA GLU A 614 39.55 23.94 -9.66
C GLU A 614 39.95 22.74 -8.80
N GLU A 615 39.42 21.57 -9.15
CA GLU A 615 39.73 20.30 -8.48
C GLU A 615 40.10 19.21 -9.50
N SER A 616 40.78 18.16 -9.03
CA SER A 616 41.12 16.99 -9.83
C SER A 616 40.20 15.81 -9.53
N VAL A 617 39.97 14.95 -10.52
CA VAL A 617 39.27 13.68 -10.32
C VAL A 617 40.25 12.63 -9.74
N ASP A 618 40.02 12.22 -8.50
CA ASP A 618 40.89 11.30 -7.75
C ASP A 618 40.14 10.23 -6.96
N ASN A 619 38.81 10.08 -7.14
CA ASN A 619 37.94 9.16 -6.40
C ASN A 619 37.80 9.45 -4.89
N ASP A 620 38.36 10.56 -4.38
CA ASP A 620 38.25 10.96 -2.98
C ASP A 620 37.14 11.99 -2.75
N VAL A 621 36.69 12.09 -1.50
CA VAL A 621 35.78 13.15 -1.04
C VAL A 621 36.60 14.27 -0.40
N ARG A 622 36.49 15.48 -0.94
CA ARG A 622 37.20 16.67 -0.46
C ARG A 622 36.23 17.69 0.11
N THR A 623 36.62 18.29 1.24
CA THR A 623 35.92 19.45 1.80
C THR A 623 36.58 20.72 1.28
N ILE A 624 35.81 21.57 0.61
CA ILE A 624 36.28 22.83 0.04
C ILE A 624 35.63 23.97 0.80
N ASN A 625 36.45 24.86 1.34
CA ASN A 625 36.01 26.15 1.90
C ASN A 625 36.50 27.25 0.96
N ALA A 626 35.60 27.79 0.15
CA ALA A 626 35.93 28.81 -0.84
C ALA A 626 35.49 30.19 -0.36
N ASN A 627 36.35 31.20 -0.48
CA ASN A 627 36.01 32.58 -0.16
C ASN A 627 35.23 33.19 -1.32
N LEU A 628 34.07 33.77 -1.03
CA LEU A 628 33.24 34.48 -1.99
C LEU A 628 33.75 35.91 -2.12
N THR A 629 34.03 36.35 -3.35
CA THR A 629 34.51 37.70 -3.65
C THR A 629 33.53 38.48 -4.51
N ASP A 630 33.39 39.78 -4.26
CA ASP A 630 32.60 40.67 -5.11
C ASP A 630 33.36 41.10 -6.38
N GLY A 631 32.73 41.90 -7.22
CA GLY A 631 33.34 42.42 -8.45
C GLY A 631 34.56 43.33 -8.23
N ASP A 632 34.74 43.84 -7.01
CA ASP A 632 35.88 44.68 -6.61
C ASP A 632 36.98 43.84 -5.93
N GLY A 633 36.80 42.51 -5.82
CA GLY A 633 37.75 41.57 -5.22
C GLY A 633 37.71 41.51 -3.69
N SER A 634 36.73 42.14 -3.04
CA SER A 634 36.58 42.10 -1.58
C SER A 634 35.92 40.81 -1.13
N CYS A 635 36.38 40.22 -0.03
CA CYS A 635 35.75 39.04 0.58
C CYS A 635 34.37 39.42 1.11
N THR A 636 33.33 38.73 0.62
CA THR A 636 31.94 38.91 1.07
C THR A 636 31.46 37.78 1.97
N GLY A 637 32.22 36.70 2.07
CA GLY A 637 31.86 35.52 2.83
C GLY A 637 32.67 34.29 2.42
N SER A 638 32.24 33.12 2.89
CA SER A 638 32.77 31.82 2.51
C SER A 638 31.65 30.81 2.25
N VAL A 639 31.91 29.83 1.40
CA VAL A 639 31.01 28.72 1.12
C VAL A 639 31.73 27.40 1.35
N GLN A 640 31.04 26.49 2.04
CA GLN A 640 31.51 25.14 2.31
C GLN A 640 30.83 24.14 1.37
N LEU A 641 31.64 23.34 0.70
CA LEU A 641 31.22 22.34 -0.27
C LEU A 641 31.90 21.00 0.02
N PHE A 642 31.22 19.89 -0.26
CA PHE A 642 31.87 18.61 -0.47
C PHE A 642 31.96 18.32 -1.97
N PHE A 643 33.16 17.95 -2.41
CA PHE A 643 33.45 17.59 -3.78
C PHE A 643 33.81 16.11 -3.84
N GLN A 644 33.16 15.37 -4.73
CA GLN A 644 33.47 13.97 -4.98
C GLN A 644 33.42 13.73 -6.48
N SER A 645 34.46 13.14 -7.06
CA SER A 645 34.46 12.81 -8.48
C SER A 645 35.02 11.42 -8.72
N TYR A 646 34.34 10.64 -9.54
CA TYR A 646 34.70 9.24 -9.82
C TYR A 646 34.52 8.86 -11.28
N ASP A 647 35.21 7.80 -11.68
CA ASP A 647 35.00 7.13 -12.98
C ASP A 647 33.57 6.56 -13.04
N ASP A 648 32.83 6.78 -14.14
CA ASP A 648 31.47 6.23 -14.27
C ASP A 648 31.53 4.70 -14.35
N PRO A 649 31.04 3.96 -13.33
CA PRO A 649 31.23 2.51 -13.25
C PRO A 649 30.42 1.72 -14.28
N MET A 650 29.55 2.37 -15.06
CA MET A 650 28.98 1.74 -16.25
C MET A 650 30.05 1.35 -17.28
N TYR A 651 31.21 2.03 -17.31
CA TYR A 651 32.21 1.90 -18.36
C TYR A 651 33.56 1.36 -17.86
N LEU A 652 33.59 0.90 -16.60
CA LEU A 652 34.63 0.04 -16.04
C LEU A 652 34.24 -1.42 -16.26
#